data_AF-A0A847M0R7-F1
#
_entry.id   AF-A0A847M0R7-F1
#
_cell.length_a   1.000
_cell.length_b   1.000
_cell.length_c   1.000
_cell.angle_alpha   90.00
_cell.angle_beta   90.00
_cell.angle_gamma   90.00
#
_symmetry.space_group_name_H-M   'P 1'
#
loop_
_entity.id
_entity.type
_entity.pdbx_description
1 polymer ?
#
loop_
_entity_poly.entity_id
_entity_poly.type
_entity_poly.pdbx_seq_one_letter_code
_entity_poly.pdbx_strand_id
1 'polypeptide(L)'
;MIQYRKIDTPENYNFDAAKDGPRKEAAPRDSALKDGADAPVRLSLTAVDSGVFRLQGQSERWSGGSGSIAGLAWNGFPGEGPSGCVCTLDDAGSLDLSVNGTSLLKGRGFGLCGPKWLLRFEYDEKTKFFGLGGKNLGFELSGKRTLFWNTDLFAEFDWAEIADSRADPLYASFPVLIGRKRPEPAGGVTMNMPEPATSAAASGTAALAPEAAAAPLWWAIVMDNPWPAFMNLGASEGIFNAGSTPFKKYLYLGARNGAPDIWIFAETDPKRLVQKIQTLQGRFALPPLWALGHHQCRWGYRSYADLKRIADEYEKRQIPNDGLWLDIDYMEGFRVFTVNKEHFTDPEQEIASLAARGYKVVPILDPGLRRDENFHQYKEAKERDILCKTPEGKDYIGFVWPGYTVFPDFSLEEGRQWWAEEVARFTKLGFAGYWIDMNDPATGSVPLDDMRFKRGTLPHDAFHNQYALGMAMATRQGLEKARPDERPFIITRSAYLGTAQYSGMWTGDNVSNKTHLAKSLPFSLNLSVSGMPFNGPDVPGFAGDADGSLMETWYKAGFLFPFFRNHNIAGAKDQEPWTRGKGTEKIVAEYIRSRYKLLPYIYQLWIAQEERGEPVLRPLWYHWPEADWTSYCDDAYTLGDSILHAPLLDPAAKSRTVRLPAGQWFDWKGGRYLTGDKSFTVRCARNETPLYFRSGAVIPMLPGLRTTNEKDLRRVDLFLVMSNGDQGKYRYCADDGHSLSYRDGLRSELELSYEMKDGVLQLEAAVTNAAYGPINYRIMVPGAAGISRDGLRQVVLNGQEIPLVREKLRLAGRENSVLASQVLLA
;
A
#
# COMPACT_ATOMS: atom_id res chain seq x y z
N MET A 1 4.35 -41.29 3.54
CA MET A 1 3.00 -41.76 3.90
C MET A 1 3.01 -42.16 5.36
N ILE A 2 2.48 -41.34 6.27
CA ILE A 2 2.25 -41.74 7.67
C ILE A 2 0.96 -41.06 8.14
N GLN A 3 0.07 -41.83 8.79
CA GLN A 3 -1.15 -41.37 9.45
C GLN A 3 -0.82 -40.89 10.87
N TYR A 4 -1.12 -39.63 11.19
CA TYR A 4 -1.02 -39.15 12.58
C TYR A 4 -2.23 -39.63 13.40
N ARG A 5 -1.97 -40.33 14.52
CA ARG A 5 -2.91 -40.47 15.64
C ARG A 5 -2.37 -39.66 16.82
N LYS A 6 -3.20 -38.76 17.34
CA LYS A 6 -3.10 -38.02 18.61
C LYS A 6 -1.75 -37.35 18.92
N ILE A 7 -1.71 -36.03 18.83
CA ILE A 7 -0.68 -35.20 19.49
C ILE A 7 -1.17 -34.95 20.92
N ASP A 8 -0.37 -35.37 21.91
CA ASP A 8 -0.58 -35.06 23.32
C ASP A 8 -0.44 -33.55 23.57
N THR A 9 -1.47 -32.97 24.19
CA THR A 9 -1.40 -31.65 24.81
C THR A 9 -0.45 -31.68 26.02
N PRO A 10 0.23 -30.57 26.36
CA PRO A 10 1.09 -30.50 27.53
C PRO A 10 0.33 -30.91 28.80
N GLU A 11 0.94 -31.79 29.61
CA GLU A 11 0.47 -32.17 30.94
C GLU A 11 0.28 -30.92 31.80
N ASN A 12 -0.97 -30.47 31.91
CA ASN A 12 -1.61 -29.79 33.04
C ASN A 12 -2.83 -29.06 32.49
N TYR A 13 -3.98 -29.75 32.40
CA TYR A 13 -5.33 -29.23 32.64
C TYR A 13 -6.32 -30.37 32.34
N ASN A 14 -6.68 -31.13 33.36
CA ASN A 14 -7.72 -32.15 33.30
C ASN A 14 -9.04 -31.53 33.80
N PHE A 15 -9.97 -31.21 32.89
CA PHE A 15 -11.31 -30.70 33.23
C PHE A 15 -12.28 -31.81 33.71
N ASP A 16 -11.89 -33.09 33.68
CA ASP A 16 -12.77 -34.21 34.03
C ASP A 16 -12.67 -34.70 35.48
N ALA A 17 -11.90 -34.02 36.35
CA ALA A 17 -11.81 -34.38 37.77
C ALA A 17 -12.96 -33.80 38.62
N ALA A 18 -14.21 -33.98 38.17
CA ALA A 18 -15.38 -33.95 39.04
C ALA A 18 -16.59 -34.54 38.30
N LYS A 19 -16.92 -35.81 38.60
CA LYS A 19 -18.29 -36.33 38.82
C LYS A 19 -18.31 -37.86 38.79
N ASP A 20 -18.10 -38.46 39.95
CA ASP A 20 -18.76 -39.74 40.27
C ASP A 20 -20.22 -39.44 40.62
N GLY A 21 -21.11 -39.67 39.66
CA GLY A 21 -22.56 -39.57 39.82
C GLY A 21 -23.28 -40.13 38.58
N PRO A 22 -24.40 -40.85 38.73
CA PRO A 22 -24.95 -41.68 37.67
C PRO A 22 -25.45 -40.86 36.48
N ARG A 23 -25.03 -41.28 35.27
CA ARG A 23 -25.42 -40.69 33.98
C ARG A 23 -26.95 -40.73 33.81
N LYS A 24 -27.58 -39.56 33.72
CA LYS A 24 -28.89 -39.40 33.06
C LYS A 24 -28.65 -39.19 31.56
N GLU A 25 -29.38 -39.94 30.76
CA GLU A 25 -29.39 -39.87 29.29
C GLU A 25 -29.62 -38.44 28.82
N ALA A 26 -28.67 -37.92 28.03
CA ALA A 26 -28.81 -36.66 27.30
C ALA A 26 -29.11 -36.98 25.83
N ALA A 27 -30.05 -36.19 25.28
CA ALA A 27 -30.59 -36.24 23.93
C ALA A 27 -29.53 -36.35 22.81
N PRO A 28 -29.88 -36.87 21.62
CA PRO A 28 -28.91 -37.18 20.58
C PRO A 28 -28.23 -35.89 20.09
N ARG A 29 -26.90 -35.86 20.22
CA ARG A 29 -26.05 -34.84 19.57
C ARG A 29 -26.08 -35.09 18.07
N ASP A 30 -26.33 -34.01 17.31
CA ASP A 30 -26.19 -33.97 15.86
C ASP A 30 -24.90 -34.65 15.39
N SER A 31 -25.05 -35.61 14.48
CA SER A 31 -24.02 -36.55 14.04
C SER A 31 -23.24 -36.06 12.81
N ALA A 32 -23.30 -34.77 12.45
CA ALA A 32 -22.79 -34.27 11.17
C ALA A 32 -21.31 -33.77 11.17
N LEU A 33 -20.56 -33.85 12.27
CA LEU A 33 -19.17 -33.36 12.35
C LEU A 33 -18.10 -34.44 12.59
N LYS A 34 -18.46 -35.73 12.50
CA LYS A 34 -17.51 -36.83 12.77
C LYS A 34 -16.67 -37.28 11.58
N ASP A 35 -16.99 -36.89 10.36
CA ASP A 35 -16.27 -37.36 9.18
C ASP A 35 -15.13 -36.37 8.85
N GLY A 36 -13.93 -36.63 9.39
CA GLY A 36 -12.69 -36.00 8.95
C GLY A 36 -11.90 -35.20 10.00
N ALA A 37 -12.48 -34.88 11.16
CA ALA A 37 -11.78 -34.12 12.21
C ALA A 37 -10.58 -34.84 12.85
N ASP A 38 -10.43 -36.15 12.60
CA ASP A 38 -9.26 -36.97 12.98
C ASP A 38 -8.42 -37.40 11.77
N ALA A 39 -8.75 -36.93 10.56
CA ALA A 39 -8.03 -37.32 9.36
C ALA A 39 -6.55 -36.88 9.44
N PRO A 40 -5.61 -37.68 8.92
CA PRO A 40 -4.20 -37.34 8.94
C PRO A 40 -3.94 -36.07 8.11
N VAL A 41 -2.96 -35.26 8.55
CA VAL A 41 -2.45 -34.12 7.81
C VAL A 41 -1.11 -34.49 7.20
N ARG A 42 -0.93 -34.23 5.90
CA ARG A 42 0.36 -34.27 5.23
C ARG A 42 0.84 -32.84 5.02
N LEU A 43 2.03 -32.53 5.52
CA LEU A 43 2.74 -31.29 5.19
C LEU A 43 3.82 -31.59 4.14
N SER A 44 3.93 -30.73 3.13
CA SER A 44 4.96 -30.80 2.10
C SER A 44 5.68 -29.47 2.00
N LEU A 45 7.00 -29.48 2.19
CA LEU A 45 7.87 -28.35 1.97
C LEU A 45 8.58 -28.51 0.62
N THR A 46 8.46 -27.51 -0.25
CA THR A 46 9.10 -27.48 -1.57
C THR A 46 10.03 -26.28 -1.64
N ALA A 47 11.29 -26.48 -2.06
CA ALA A 47 12.15 -25.39 -2.49
C ALA A 47 11.77 -25.00 -3.91
N VAL A 48 11.21 -23.81 -4.08
CA VAL A 48 10.67 -23.34 -5.37
C VAL A 48 11.75 -22.57 -6.15
N ASP A 49 12.60 -21.83 -5.44
CA ASP A 49 13.69 -21.05 -6.00
C ASP A 49 14.73 -20.76 -4.90
N SER A 50 15.84 -20.11 -5.25
CA SER A 50 16.88 -19.73 -4.28
C SER A 50 16.33 -18.77 -3.21
N GLY A 51 16.28 -19.27 -1.98
CA GLY A 51 15.70 -18.58 -0.83
C GLY A 51 14.17 -18.46 -0.88
N VAL A 52 13.48 -19.29 -1.67
CA VAL A 52 12.01 -19.30 -1.78
C VAL A 52 11.49 -20.72 -1.58
N PHE A 53 10.63 -20.90 -0.60
CA PHE A 53 10.06 -22.18 -0.22
C PHE A 53 8.55 -22.08 -0.11
N ARG A 54 7.86 -23.20 -0.29
CA ARG A 54 6.41 -23.30 -0.11
C ARG A 54 6.08 -24.49 0.78
N LEU A 55 5.39 -24.22 1.88
CA LEU A 55 4.81 -25.22 2.77
C LEU A 55 3.32 -25.37 2.45
N GLN A 56 2.90 -26.58 2.13
CA GLN A 56 1.49 -26.88 1.85
C GLN A 56 0.99 -28.01 2.74
N GLY A 57 -0.23 -27.88 3.23
CA GLY A 57 -0.95 -28.94 3.95
C GLY A 57 -1.98 -29.63 3.06
N GLN A 58 -2.17 -30.92 3.27
CA GLN A 58 -3.18 -31.73 2.60
C GLN A 58 -3.85 -32.65 3.62
N SER A 59 -5.18 -32.65 3.64
CA SER A 59 -5.99 -33.51 4.51
C SER A 59 -7.43 -33.54 4.02
N GLU A 60 -8.17 -34.60 4.33
CA GLU A 60 -9.62 -34.67 4.11
C GLU A 60 -10.37 -33.59 4.92
N ARG A 61 -9.75 -33.07 6.00
CA ARG A 61 -10.23 -31.88 6.75
C ARG A 61 -10.41 -30.64 5.86
N TRP A 62 -9.63 -30.56 4.77
CA TRP A 62 -9.53 -29.40 3.89
C TRP A 62 -9.62 -29.86 2.43
N SER A 63 -10.71 -30.53 2.08
CA SER A 63 -10.92 -31.07 0.72
C SER A 63 -10.82 -30.00 -0.38
N GLY A 64 -11.11 -28.74 -0.08
CA GLY A 64 -10.95 -27.58 -0.97
C GLY A 64 -9.60 -26.86 -0.89
N GLY A 65 -8.59 -27.41 -0.21
CA GLY A 65 -7.33 -26.72 0.05
C GLY A 65 -7.50 -25.50 0.98
N SER A 66 -6.77 -24.41 0.73
CA SER A 66 -6.99 -23.15 1.44
C SER A 66 -8.30 -22.46 1.02
N GLY A 67 -8.77 -22.71 -0.21
CA GLY A 67 -9.92 -22.04 -0.81
C GLY A 67 -9.62 -20.64 -1.37
N SER A 68 -8.34 -20.25 -1.44
CA SER A 68 -7.92 -18.94 -1.97
C SER A 68 -8.14 -18.81 -3.48
N ILE A 69 -8.61 -17.64 -3.90
CA ILE A 69 -8.65 -17.21 -5.31
C ILE A 69 -7.55 -16.20 -5.67
N ALA A 70 -6.62 -15.92 -4.74
CA ALA A 70 -5.52 -14.96 -4.97
C ALA A 70 -4.61 -15.34 -6.14
N GLY A 71 -4.57 -16.62 -6.51
CA GLY A 71 -3.85 -17.09 -7.70
C GLY A 71 -2.33 -16.89 -7.60
N LEU A 72 -1.77 -16.91 -6.38
CA LEU A 72 -0.34 -16.69 -6.16
C LEU A 72 0.49 -17.71 -6.94
N ALA A 73 1.43 -17.20 -7.74
CA ALA A 73 2.25 -18.01 -8.63
C ALA A 73 3.69 -17.55 -8.61
N TRP A 74 4.62 -18.50 -8.67
CA TRP A 74 6.05 -18.21 -8.76
C TRP A 74 6.59 -18.61 -10.13
N ASN A 75 7.02 -17.60 -10.90
CA ASN A 75 7.57 -17.77 -12.25
C ASN A 75 9.08 -17.49 -12.32
N GLY A 76 9.78 -17.54 -11.17
CA GLY A 76 11.20 -17.22 -11.06
C GLY A 76 11.46 -15.75 -10.72
N PHE A 77 12.70 -15.48 -10.27
CA PHE A 77 13.17 -14.13 -9.96
C PHE A 77 14.60 -13.91 -10.51
N PRO A 78 14.92 -12.74 -11.09
CA PRO A 78 16.21 -12.52 -11.71
C PRO A 78 17.38 -12.46 -10.70
N GLY A 79 18.49 -13.10 -11.08
CA GLY A 79 19.72 -13.22 -10.28
C GLY A 79 19.62 -14.26 -9.18
N GLU A 80 20.76 -14.64 -8.61
CA GLU A 80 20.81 -15.66 -7.56
C GLU A 80 20.22 -15.15 -6.24
N GLY A 81 19.58 -16.04 -5.48
CA GLY A 81 19.17 -15.77 -4.09
C GLY A 81 20.33 -15.97 -3.10
N PRO A 82 20.05 -15.90 -1.79
CA PRO A 82 21.10 -16.03 -0.78
C PRO A 82 21.72 -17.43 -0.79
N SER A 83 23.05 -17.50 -0.86
CA SER A 83 23.79 -18.75 -0.71
C SER A 83 23.56 -19.35 0.68
N GLY A 84 23.62 -20.68 0.79
CA GLY A 84 23.53 -21.37 2.10
C GLY A 84 22.18 -21.21 2.80
N CYS A 85 21.12 -20.91 2.05
CA CYS A 85 19.76 -20.88 2.58
C CYS A 85 19.20 -22.30 2.68
N VAL A 86 18.76 -22.68 3.88
CA VAL A 86 18.22 -24.00 4.18
C VAL A 86 16.90 -23.84 4.91
N CYS A 87 15.85 -24.45 4.37
CA CYS A 87 14.56 -24.58 5.03
C CYS A 87 14.22 -26.06 5.16
N THR A 88 13.93 -26.51 6.38
CA THR A 88 13.66 -27.93 6.69
C THR A 88 12.35 -28.08 7.42
N LEU A 89 11.71 -29.22 7.21
CA LEU A 89 10.51 -29.65 7.90
C LEU A 89 10.79 -31.01 8.54
N ASP A 90 10.63 -31.14 9.85
CA ASP A 90 10.81 -32.41 10.56
C ASP A 90 9.51 -33.21 10.72
N ASP A 91 9.61 -34.41 11.29
CA ASP A 91 8.48 -35.32 11.50
C ASP A 91 7.45 -34.80 12.53
N ALA A 92 7.81 -33.81 13.35
CA ALA A 92 6.91 -33.12 14.27
C ALA A 92 6.21 -31.91 13.61
N GLY A 93 6.48 -31.64 12.33
CA GLY A 93 5.98 -30.48 11.60
C GLY A 93 6.69 -29.18 11.99
N SER A 94 7.87 -29.25 12.60
CA SER A 94 8.69 -28.08 12.90
C SER A 94 9.38 -27.59 11.62
N LEU A 95 9.05 -26.37 11.25
CA LEU A 95 9.66 -25.68 10.11
C LEU A 95 10.82 -24.79 10.60
N ASP A 96 12.04 -25.10 10.15
CA ASP A 96 13.23 -24.29 10.44
C ASP A 96 13.69 -23.56 9.18
N LEU A 97 14.15 -22.32 9.34
CA LEU A 97 14.75 -21.50 8.27
C LEU A 97 16.10 -20.97 8.75
N SER A 98 17.14 -21.12 7.94
CA SER A 98 18.46 -20.57 8.20
C SER A 98 19.14 -20.07 6.93
N VAL A 99 20.07 -19.14 7.10
CA VAL A 99 20.96 -18.66 6.04
C VAL A 99 22.38 -18.67 6.59
N ASN A 100 23.30 -19.36 5.90
CA ASN A 100 24.71 -19.50 6.31
C ASN A 100 24.87 -19.96 7.77
N GLY A 101 24.05 -20.92 8.21
CA GLY A 101 24.03 -21.45 9.58
C GLY A 101 23.38 -20.53 10.62
N THR A 102 23.02 -19.29 10.28
CA THR A 102 22.27 -18.40 11.18
C THR A 102 20.78 -18.76 11.12
N SER A 103 20.23 -19.26 12.22
CA SER A 103 18.79 -19.55 12.33
C SER A 103 17.97 -18.26 12.30
N LEU A 104 17.06 -18.15 11.34
CA LEU A 104 16.11 -17.05 11.17
C LEU A 104 14.77 -17.36 11.86
N LEU A 105 14.28 -18.60 11.66
CA LEU A 105 13.10 -19.15 12.30
C LEU A 105 13.42 -20.54 12.81
N LYS A 106 12.95 -20.87 14.01
CA LYS A 106 13.09 -22.21 14.58
C LYS A 106 11.73 -22.75 15.01
N GLY A 107 11.23 -23.74 14.28
CA GLY A 107 9.94 -24.37 14.48
C GLY A 107 9.84 -25.09 15.83
N ARG A 108 8.61 -25.11 16.36
CA ARG A 108 8.25 -25.81 17.61
C ARG A 108 7.01 -26.67 17.43
N GLY A 109 6.91 -27.30 16.26
CA GLY A 109 5.82 -28.17 15.85
C GLY A 109 4.66 -27.47 15.15
N PHE A 110 3.80 -28.30 14.58
CA PHE A 110 2.54 -27.93 13.95
C PHE A 110 1.36 -28.29 14.87
N GLY A 111 0.56 -27.29 15.23
CA GLY A 111 -0.63 -27.48 16.08
C GLY A 111 -1.88 -27.72 15.23
N LEU A 112 -2.73 -28.65 15.66
CA LEU A 112 -3.97 -29.02 14.97
C LEU A 112 -5.11 -29.22 15.96
N CYS A 113 -6.26 -28.58 15.72
CA CYS A 113 -7.47 -28.77 16.51
C CYS A 113 -8.71 -28.69 15.60
N GLY A 114 -9.29 -29.85 15.25
CA GLY A 114 -10.30 -29.93 14.21
C GLY A 114 -9.76 -29.40 12.86
N PRO A 115 -10.41 -28.41 12.22
CA PRO A 115 -9.90 -27.78 11.00
C PRO A 115 -8.85 -26.69 11.27
N LYS A 116 -8.70 -26.22 12.51
CA LYS A 116 -7.80 -25.13 12.89
C LYS A 116 -6.37 -25.62 12.94
N TRP A 117 -5.44 -24.81 12.49
CA TRP A 117 -4.02 -25.11 12.57
C TRP A 117 -3.20 -23.88 12.98
N LEU A 118 -2.02 -24.13 13.54
CA LEU A 118 -1.05 -23.08 13.84
C LEU A 118 0.38 -23.58 13.67
N LEU A 119 1.28 -22.66 13.36
CA LEU A 119 2.71 -22.82 13.45
C LEU A 119 3.24 -21.95 14.58
N ARG A 120 4.23 -22.49 15.29
CA ARG A 120 4.91 -21.82 16.40
C ARG A 120 6.41 -21.78 16.12
N PHE A 121 7.01 -20.61 16.28
CA PHE A 121 8.44 -20.41 16.09
C PHE A 121 9.08 -19.77 17.32
N GLU A 122 10.24 -20.28 17.70
CA GLU A 122 11.22 -19.48 18.41
C GLU A 122 11.84 -18.47 17.46
N TYR A 123 12.10 -17.29 18.00
CA TYR A 123 12.76 -16.21 17.30
C TYR A 123 13.70 -15.49 18.28
N ASP A 124 14.62 -14.72 17.74
CA ASP A 124 15.47 -13.83 18.52
C ASP A 124 14.69 -12.56 18.86
N GLU A 125 14.57 -12.19 20.14
CA GLU A 125 13.80 -11.00 20.56
C GLU A 125 14.33 -9.67 19.98
N LYS A 126 15.56 -9.65 19.45
CA LYS A 126 16.11 -8.51 18.69
C LYS A 126 15.56 -8.43 17.26
N THR A 127 14.89 -9.47 16.77
CA THR A 127 14.24 -9.50 15.46
C THR A 127 13.18 -8.41 15.40
N LYS A 128 13.14 -7.67 14.30
CA LYS A 128 12.11 -6.65 14.03
C LYS A 128 11.14 -7.13 12.98
N PHE A 129 9.89 -6.73 13.13
CA PHE A 129 8.80 -7.21 12.29
C PHE A 129 8.08 -6.07 11.57
N PHE A 130 7.74 -6.30 10.31
CA PHE A 130 7.06 -5.35 9.43
C PHE A 130 6.02 -6.06 8.55
N GLY A 131 5.24 -5.29 7.80
CA GLY A 131 4.22 -5.79 6.91
C GLY A 131 2.86 -5.92 7.60
N LEU A 132 2.22 -7.08 7.46
CA LEU A 132 0.82 -7.36 7.86
C LEU A 132 -0.24 -6.49 7.15
N GLY A 133 0.15 -5.81 6.07
CA GLY A 133 -0.68 -4.83 5.39
C GLY A 133 -0.77 -3.50 6.15
N GLY A 134 -1.90 -2.82 6.00
CA GLY A 134 -2.17 -1.55 6.67
C GLY A 134 -2.84 -1.81 8.02
N LYS A 135 -2.12 -1.53 9.11
CA LYS A 135 -2.59 -1.78 10.47
C LYS A 135 -2.35 -0.55 11.34
N ASN A 136 -3.27 -0.27 12.27
CA ASN A 136 -3.13 0.80 13.26
C ASN A 136 -2.20 0.42 14.44
N LEU A 137 -1.20 -0.42 14.20
CA LEU A 137 -0.31 -1.01 15.23
C LEU A 137 1.07 -0.34 15.30
N GLY A 138 1.32 0.65 14.43
CA GLY A 138 2.63 1.30 14.25
C GLY A 138 3.41 0.70 13.08
N PHE A 139 4.65 1.16 12.88
CA PHE A 139 5.48 0.65 11.80
C PHE A 139 6.18 -0.66 12.14
N GLU A 140 6.90 -0.68 13.27
CA GLU A 140 7.60 -1.85 13.80
C GLU A 140 6.65 -2.64 14.70
N LEU A 141 6.50 -3.93 14.41
CA LEU A 141 5.39 -4.76 14.90
C LEU A 141 5.81 -5.77 15.98
N SER A 142 7.02 -5.68 16.52
CA SER A 142 7.46 -6.54 17.63
C SER A 142 6.55 -6.39 18.84
N GLY A 143 6.19 -7.52 19.45
CA GLY A 143 5.31 -7.56 20.62
C GLY A 143 3.84 -7.24 20.30
N LYS A 144 3.46 -7.16 19.01
CA LYS A 144 2.08 -6.95 18.57
C LYS A 144 1.40 -8.26 18.21
N ARG A 145 0.08 -8.22 18.13
CA ARG A 145 -0.75 -9.29 17.56
C ARG A 145 -1.88 -8.67 16.75
N THR A 146 -2.34 -9.37 15.72
CA THR A 146 -3.45 -8.92 14.87
C THR A 146 -4.24 -10.11 14.35
N LEU A 147 -5.41 -9.79 13.81
CA LEU A 147 -6.28 -10.71 13.09
C LEU A 147 -6.37 -10.30 11.60
N PHE A 148 -6.69 -11.28 10.77
CA PHE A 148 -7.01 -11.09 9.35
C PHE A 148 -8.48 -11.38 9.14
N TRP A 149 -9.24 -10.29 9.17
CA TRP A 149 -10.68 -10.22 8.98
C TRP A 149 -10.97 -8.82 8.43
N ASN A 150 -11.42 -8.69 7.18
CA ASN A 150 -11.73 -7.38 6.61
C ASN A 150 -12.90 -6.76 7.38
N THR A 151 -12.80 -5.51 7.78
CA THR A 151 -13.70 -4.95 8.79
C THR A 151 -14.05 -3.52 8.46
N ASP A 152 -15.35 -3.25 8.37
CA ASP A 152 -15.87 -1.90 8.31
C ASP A 152 -15.72 -1.23 9.68
N LEU A 153 -14.85 -0.23 9.71
CA LEU A 153 -14.47 0.49 10.93
C LEU A 153 -15.67 1.07 11.68
N PHE A 154 -16.63 1.66 10.96
CA PHE A 154 -17.76 2.37 11.57
C PHE A 154 -18.89 1.44 11.99
N ALA A 155 -18.91 0.22 11.48
CA ALA A 155 -19.90 -0.80 11.88
C ALA A 155 -19.48 -1.55 13.16
N GLU A 156 -18.18 -1.73 13.39
CA GLU A 156 -17.66 -2.71 14.34
C GLU A 156 -16.96 -2.11 15.57
N PHE A 157 -16.52 -0.84 15.50
CA PHE A 157 -15.79 -0.19 16.59
C PHE A 157 -16.53 1.03 17.13
N ASP A 158 -16.33 1.33 18.42
CA ASP A 158 -16.86 2.55 19.00
C ASP A 158 -16.04 3.78 18.58
N TRP A 159 -16.66 4.96 18.65
CA TRP A 159 -16.05 6.21 18.19
C TRP A 159 -14.72 6.54 18.89
N ALA A 160 -14.51 6.18 20.15
CA ALA A 160 -13.26 6.46 20.85
C ALA A 160 -12.10 5.61 20.29
N GLU A 161 -12.36 4.36 19.92
CA GLU A 161 -11.38 3.51 19.22
C GLU A 161 -11.05 4.06 17.84
N ILE A 162 -12.07 4.54 17.11
CA ILE A 162 -11.92 5.14 15.78
C ILE A 162 -11.12 6.44 15.85
N ALA A 163 -11.53 7.38 16.72
CA ALA A 163 -10.93 8.72 16.82
C ALA A 163 -9.44 8.67 17.20
N ASP A 164 -9.06 7.74 18.06
CA ASP A 164 -7.67 7.52 18.50
C ASP A 164 -6.88 6.59 17.55
N SER A 165 -7.52 6.09 16.49
CA SER A 165 -6.94 5.16 15.51
C SER A 165 -6.41 3.91 16.22
N ARG A 166 -7.20 3.31 17.11
CA ARG A 166 -6.85 2.10 17.88
C ARG A 166 -7.47 0.81 17.32
N ALA A 167 -8.47 0.94 16.46
CA ALA A 167 -9.16 -0.17 15.83
C ALA A 167 -8.21 -1.10 15.03
N ASP A 168 -8.32 -2.39 15.29
CA ASP A 168 -7.71 -3.51 14.57
C ASP A 168 -8.56 -4.77 14.82
N PRO A 169 -8.94 -5.57 13.80
CA PRO A 169 -8.61 -5.45 12.39
C PRO A 169 -9.31 -4.28 11.66
N LEU A 170 -9.00 -4.12 10.37
CA LEU A 170 -9.45 -3.04 9.49
C LEU A 170 -9.80 -3.62 8.11
N TYR A 171 -10.00 -2.77 7.12
CA TYR A 171 -10.55 -3.10 5.81
C TYR A 171 -9.81 -4.17 4.97
N ALA A 172 -8.53 -4.46 5.24
CA ALA A 172 -7.76 -5.38 4.40
C ALA A 172 -6.92 -6.40 5.16
N SER A 173 -6.75 -7.56 4.52
CA SER A 173 -6.07 -8.72 5.06
C SER A 173 -4.89 -9.10 4.17
N PHE A 174 -3.70 -8.62 4.55
CA PHE A 174 -2.41 -9.02 3.95
C PHE A 174 -1.58 -9.79 4.97
N PRO A 175 -1.74 -11.12 5.08
CA PRO A 175 -0.93 -11.95 5.98
C PRO A 175 0.49 -12.15 5.43
N VAL A 176 1.22 -11.04 5.31
CA VAL A 176 2.61 -10.91 4.83
C VAL A 176 3.47 -10.40 5.98
N LEU A 177 4.17 -11.31 6.67
CA LEU A 177 5.09 -10.97 7.76
C LEU A 177 6.51 -10.85 7.22
N ILE A 178 7.18 -9.72 7.47
CA ILE A 178 8.60 -9.52 7.17
C ILE A 178 9.37 -9.49 8.48
N GLY A 179 10.43 -10.28 8.58
CA GLY A 179 11.35 -10.30 9.72
C GLY A 179 12.76 -9.86 9.34
N ARG A 180 13.35 -9.03 10.19
CA ARG A 180 14.74 -8.57 10.09
C ARG A 180 15.54 -9.12 11.27
N LYS A 181 16.55 -9.94 11.01
CA LYS A 181 17.46 -10.48 12.02
C LYS A 181 18.87 -9.95 11.82
N ARG A 182 19.47 -9.38 12.86
CA ARG A 182 20.92 -9.12 12.88
C ARG A 182 21.64 -10.39 13.36
N PRO A 183 22.63 -10.91 12.62
CA PRO A 183 23.50 -11.95 13.15
C PRO A 183 24.24 -11.42 14.39
N GLU A 184 24.42 -12.28 15.39
CA GLU A 184 25.33 -11.97 16.50
C GLU A 184 26.77 -11.88 15.96
N PRO A 185 27.59 -10.92 16.41
CA PRO A 185 28.99 -10.87 16.01
C PRO A 185 29.69 -12.17 16.43
N ALA A 186 30.53 -12.70 15.53
CA ALA A 186 31.35 -13.88 15.80
C ALA A 186 32.32 -13.58 16.96
N GLY A 187 31.93 -13.92 18.19
CA GLY A 187 32.73 -13.61 19.38
C GLY A 187 31.97 -13.38 20.70
N GLY A 188 30.64 -13.33 20.70
CA GLY A 188 29.85 -13.48 21.94
C GLY A 188 30.05 -12.40 23.02
N VAL A 189 30.39 -11.17 22.65
CA VAL A 189 30.41 -10.03 23.60
C VAL A 189 29.22 -9.13 23.33
N THR A 190 28.16 -9.31 24.11
CA THR A 190 27.01 -8.40 24.17
C THR A 190 27.41 -7.13 24.94
N MET A 191 27.61 -6.01 24.22
CA MET A 191 27.53 -4.69 24.85
C MET A 191 26.06 -4.29 24.99
N ASN A 192 25.57 -4.21 26.22
CA ASN A 192 24.27 -3.64 26.54
C ASN A 192 24.28 -2.15 26.19
N MET A 193 23.61 -1.77 25.11
CA MET A 193 23.26 -0.38 24.84
C MET A 193 21.94 -0.07 25.57
N PRO A 194 21.85 1.00 26.37
CA PRO A 194 20.65 1.32 27.12
C PRO A 194 19.50 1.77 26.19
N GLU A 195 18.27 1.44 26.59
CA GLU A 195 17.03 1.89 25.95
C GLU A 195 16.94 3.42 25.85
N PRO A 196 16.29 3.98 24.81
CA PRO A 196 16.15 5.42 24.68
C PRO A 196 15.16 5.97 25.71
N ALA A 197 15.68 6.55 26.78
CA ALA A 197 14.93 7.42 27.67
C ALA A 197 14.73 8.81 27.02
N THR A 198 13.55 9.36 27.28
CA THR A 198 13.09 10.71 26.94
C THR A 198 14.05 11.82 27.40
N SER A 199 14.33 12.77 26.50
CA SER A 199 14.85 14.14 26.71
C SER A 199 15.72 14.46 27.94
N ALA A 200 17.00 14.75 27.73
CA ALA A 200 17.69 15.99 28.18
C ALA A 200 19.19 15.93 27.82
N ALA A 201 19.77 17.11 27.64
CA ALA A 201 21.13 17.34 27.15
C ALA A 201 22.25 16.82 28.07
N ALA A 202 23.32 16.26 27.47
CA ALA A 202 24.70 16.45 27.92
C ALA A 202 25.71 16.01 26.84
N SER A 203 26.86 16.66 26.86
CA SER A 203 27.95 16.67 25.88
C SER A 203 28.91 15.49 25.96
N GLY A 204 29.43 15.10 24.80
CA GLY A 204 30.87 14.88 24.57
C GLY A 204 31.51 13.60 25.11
N THR A 205 31.52 12.55 24.29
CA THR A 205 32.65 11.59 24.20
C THR A 205 32.77 11.11 22.75
N ALA A 206 34.01 11.07 22.24
CA ALA A 206 34.32 10.59 20.90
C ALA A 206 34.04 9.09 20.80
N ALA A 207 33.10 8.72 19.93
CA ALA A 207 32.74 7.33 19.67
C ALA A 207 33.88 6.64 18.91
N LEU A 208 34.41 5.56 19.48
CA LEU A 208 35.21 4.56 18.78
C LEU A 208 34.38 4.01 17.60
N ALA A 209 35.00 3.88 16.43
CA ALA A 209 34.36 3.30 15.25
C ALA A 209 33.88 1.88 15.57
N PRO A 210 32.58 1.55 15.38
CA PRO A 210 32.10 0.20 15.64
C PRO A 210 32.74 -0.76 14.62
N GLU A 211 33.21 -1.92 15.10
CA GLU A 211 33.46 -3.08 14.25
C GLU A 211 32.29 -3.28 13.29
N ALA A 212 32.57 -3.57 12.02
CA ALA A 212 31.56 -3.70 10.98
C ALA A 212 30.54 -4.77 11.38
N ALA A 213 29.38 -4.33 11.90
CA ALA A 213 28.30 -5.23 12.28
C ALA A 213 27.88 -6.05 11.04
N ALA A 214 27.69 -7.35 11.23
CA ALA A 214 27.24 -8.23 10.15
C ALA A 214 25.94 -7.70 9.54
N ALA A 215 25.85 -7.71 8.20
CA ALA A 215 24.66 -7.28 7.49
C ALA A 215 23.43 -8.06 7.98
N PRO A 216 22.28 -7.39 8.17
CA PRO A 216 21.07 -8.07 8.61
C PRO A 216 20.60 -9.08 7.56
N LEU A 217 20.06 -10.19 8.04
CA LEU A 217 19.35 -11.17 7.24
C LEU A 217 17.84 -10.88 7.30
N TRP A 218 17.18 -11.12 6.19
CA TRP A 218 15.77 -10.83 6.02
C TRP A 218 15.01 -12.10 5.65
N TRP A 219 13.78 -12.20 6.12
CA TRP A 219 12.87 -13.27 5.73
C TRP A 219 11.44 -12.77 5.66
N ALA A 220 10.59 -13.49 4.95
CA ALA A 220 9.17 -13.22 4.95
C ALA A 220 8.32 -14.50 4.94
N ILE A 221 7.11 -14.39 5.48
CA ILE A 221 6.05 -15.39 5.38
C ILE A 221 4.86 -14.73 4.69
N VAL A 222 4.39 -15.31 3.58
CA VAL A 222 3.12 -14.96 2.92
C VAL A 222 2.18 -16.15 3.08
N MET A 223 1.09 -15.98 3.83
CA MET A 223 0.14 -17.05 4.12
C MET A 223 -1.13 -16.91 3.27
N ASP A 224 -1.27 -17.75 2.26
CA ASP A 224 -2.40 -17.76 1.32
C ASP A 224 -3.56 -18.59 1.87
N ASN A 225 -4.19 -18.05 2.91
CA ASN A 225 -5.37 -18.62 3.52
C ASN A 225 -6.42 -17.52 3.80
N PRO A 226 -7.58 -17.53 3.11
CA PRO A 226 -8.60 -16.48 3.22
C PRO A 226 -9.48 -16.61 4.47
N TRP A 227 -9.41 -17.74 5.18
CA TRP A 227 -10.15 -17.94 6.41
C TRP A 227 -9.67 -16.99 7.52
N PRO A 228 -10.47 -16.76 8.58
CA PRO A 228 -10.03 -15.95 9.71
C PRO A 228 -8.70 -16.46 10.24
N ALA A 229 -7.71 -15.58 10.25
CA ALA A 229 -6.35 -15.92 10.61
C ALA A 229 -5.77 -14.92 11.59
N PHE A 230 -4.61 -15.26 12.16
CA PHE A 230 -3.94 -14.42 13.14
C PHE A 230 -2.43 -14.52 13.03
N MET A 231 -1.76 -13.47 13.49
CA MET A 231 -0.33 -13.47 13.76
C MET A 231 -0.06 -12.81 15.11
N ASN A 232 0.72 -13.47 15.96
CA ASN A 232 1.20 -12.96 17.25
C ASN A 232 2.74 -12.91 17.21
N LEU A 233 3.29 -11.71 17.30
CA LEU A 233 4.70 -11.39 17.13
C LEU A 233 5.41 -11.23 18.48
N GLY A 234 5.10 -12.11 19.44
CA GLY A 234 5.65 -12.08 20.79
C GLY A 234 4.96 -11.11 21.75
N ALA A 235 3.65 -10.87 21.56
CA ALA A 235 2.85 -10.10 22.51
C ALA A 235 2.84 -10.77 23.89
N SER A 236 2.85 -9.97 24.96
CA SER A 236 2.85 -10.47 26.34
C SER A 236 1.46 -11.00 26.76
N GLU A 237 1.44 -12.01 27.62
CA GLU A 237 0.22 -12.48 28.30
C GLU A 237 0.09 -11.75 29.65
N GLY A 238 -0.43 -10.51 29.59
CA GLY A 238 -0.37 -9.50 30.66
C GLY A 238 -1.05 -9.79 32.01
N ILE A 239 -1.48 -11.02 32.31
CA ILE A 239 -2.12 -11.36 33.60
C ILE A 239 -1.49 -12.53 34.35
N PHE A 240 -0.63 -13.34 33.71
CA PHE A 240 0.01 -14.49 34.36
C PHE A 240 1.35 -14.08 34.94
N ASN A 241 1.31 -13.34 36.05
CA ASN A 241 2.49 -13.15 36.89
C ASN A 241 2.49 -14.22 38.00
N ALA A 242 3.61 -14.93 38.11
CA ALA A 242 4.01 -15.85 39.17
C ALA A 242 3.55 -17.33 39.10
N GLY A 243 4.49 -18.17 38.68
CA GLY A 243 4.50 -19.63 38.82
C GLY A 243 5.78 -20.23 38.23
N SER A 244 6.94 -19.93 38.84
CA SER A 244 8.31 -20.49 38.62
C SER A 244 8.89 -20.66 37.20
N THR A 245 8.12 -20.43 36.13
CA THR A 245 8.58 -20.57 34.75
C THR A 245 8.40 -19.24 34.02
N PRO A 246 9.48 -18.60 33.52
CA PRO A 246 9.37 -17.39 32.71
C PRO A 246 8.48 -17.63 31.49
N PHE A 247 7.54 -16.73 31.22
CA PHE A 247 6.75 -16.75 29.99
C PHE A 247 7.69 -16.60 28.80
N LYS A 248 7.76 -17.62 27.95
CA LYS A 248 8.57 -17.58 26.73
C LYS A 248 7.75 -16.99 25.59
N LYS A 249 8.23 -15.89 25.02
CA LYS A 249 7.65 -15.30 23.82
C LYS A 249 7.92 -16.20 22.62
N TYR A 250 6.88 -16.44 21.84
CA TYR A 250 6.96 -17.14 20.56
C TYR A 250 6.27 -16.32 19.49
N LEU A 251 6.67 -16.58 18.24
CA LEU A 251 5.92 -16.16 17.07
C LEU A 251 4.87 -17.24 16.78
N TYR A 252 3.61 -16.83 16.67
CA TYR A 252 2.50 -17.70 16.27
C TYR A 252 1.84 -17.16 15.02
N LEU A 253 1.48 -18.07 14.11
CA LEU A 253 0.57 -17.78 13.01
C LEU A 253 -0.33 -18.98 12.77
N GLY A 254 -1.54 -18.75 12.32
CA GLY A 254 -2.48 -19.83 12.05
C GLY A 254 -3.81 -19.33 11.51
N ALA A 255 -4.63 -20.28 11.07
CA ALA A 255 -5.94 -20.03 10.52
C ALA A 255 -7.00 -20.92 11.19
N ARG A 256 -8.25 -20.44 11.19
CA ARG A 256 -9.38 -21.19 11.78
C ARG A 256 -9.80 -22.40 10.94
N ASN A 257 -9.49 -22.41 9.66
CA ASN A 257 -9.75 -23.50 8.72
C ASN A 257 -8.91 -23.26 7.43
N GLY A 258 -9.18 -24.02 6.37
CA GLY A 258 -8.42 -24.02 5.12
C GLY A 258 -7.06 -24.68 5.30
N ALA A 259 -6.60 -25.41 4.29
CA ALA A 259 -5.27 -26.01 4.35
C ALA A 259 -4.19 -24.91 4.48
N PRO A 260 -3.09 -25.18 5.22
CA PRO A 260 -1.90 -24.34 5.16
C PRO A 260 -1.39 -24.20 3.73
N ASP A 261 -1.22 -22.98 3.24
CA ASP A 261 -0.47 -22.66 2.03
C ASP A 261 0.38 -21.43 2.32
N ILE A 262 1.67 -21.65 2.50
CA ILE A 262 2.58 -20.67 3.09
C ILE A 262 3.84 -20.58 2.24
N TRP A 263 4.11 -19.38 1.74
CA TRP A 263 5.35 -19.05 1.07
C TRP A 263 6.34 -18.45 2.05
N ILE A 264 7.57 -18.95 2.02
CA ILE A 264 8.65 -18.55 2.91
C ILE A 264 9.78 -18.01 2.06
N PHE A 265 10.29 -16.85 2.43
CA PHE A 265 11.37 -16.16 1.74
C PHE A 265 12.53 -15.93 2.68
N ALA A 266 13.75 -15.99 2.14
CA ALA A 266 14.96 -15.50 2.79
C ALA A 266 15.77 -14.67 1.80
N GLU A 267 16.36 -13.58 2.29
CA GLU A 267 17.26 -12.73 1.53
C GLU A 267 18.30 -12.03 2.42
N THR A 268 19.39 -11.59 1.80
CA THR A 268 20.36 -10.66 2.42
C THR A 268 20.04 -9.20 2.11
N ASP A 269 19.28 -8.95 1.04
CA ASP A 269 18.85 -7.61 0.62
C ASP A 269 17.32 -7.44 0.80
N PRO A 270 16.85 -6.49 1.63
CA PRO A 270 15.41 -6.23 1.78
C PRO A 270 14.74 -5.77 0.49
N LYS A 271 15.47 -5.10 -0.41
CA LYS A 271 14.94 -4.68 -1.71
C LYS A 271 14.50 -5.91 -2.50
N ARG A 272 15.39 -6.90 -2.63
CA ARG A 272 15.10 -8.17 -3.30
C ARG A 272 13.96 -8.91 -2.60
N LEU A 273 13.94 -8.96 -1.27
CA LEU A 273 12.84 -9.61 -0.53
C LEU A 273 11.47 -9.04 -0.90
N VAL A 274 11.31 -7.71 -0.88
CA VAL A 274 10.04 -7.05 -1.21
C VAL A 274 9.68 -7.25 -2.68
N GLN A 275 10.66 -7.20 -3.59
CA GLN A 275 10.43 -7.49 -5.02
C GLN A 275 9.98 -8.94 -5.25
N LYS A 276 10.50 -9.91 -4.49
CA LYS A 276 10.04 -11.31 -4.50
C LYS A 276 8.60 -11.42 -4.01
N ILE A 277 8.25 -10.77 -2.89
CA ILE A 277 6.87 -10.72 -2.37
C ILE A 277 5.91 -10.13 -3.42
N GLN A 278 6.29 -9.02 -4.06
CA GLN A 278 5.49 -8.40 -5.11
C GLN A 278 5.40 -9.30 -6.36
N THR A 279 6.45 -10.03 -6.70
CA THR A 279 6.43 -10.96 -7.84
C THR A 279 5.49 -12.13 -7.59
N LEU A 280 5.47 -12.68 -6.37
CA LEU A 280 4.53 -13.76 -5.97
C LEU A 280 3.07 -13.33 -6.09
N GLN A 281 2.75 -12.12 -5.61
CA GLN A 281 1.38 -11.57 -5.62
C GLN A 281 0.96 -10.97 -6.97
N GLY A 282 1.91 -10.81 -7.89
CA GLY A 282 1.72 -10.03 -9.10
C GLY A 282 1.99 -8.54 -8.89
N ARG A 283 2.54 -7.92 -9.92
CA ARG A 283 2.90 -6.50 -9.92
C ARG A 283 1.72 -5.64 -10.37
N PHE A 284 1.76 -4.36 -10.02
CA PHE A 284 0.72 -3.41 -10.37
C PHE A 284 1.01 -2.92 -11.79
N ALA A 285 0.07 -3.08 -12.72
CA ALA A 285 0.25 -2.60 -14.09
C ALA A 285 0.41 -1.07 -14.10
N LEU A 286 1.26 -0.51 -14.97
CA LEU A 286 1.46 0.93 -15.06
C LEU A 286 0.11 1.67 -15.13
N PRO A 287 -0.25 2.51 -14.12
CA PRO A 287 -1.54 3.17 -14.08
C PRO A 287 -1.68 4.21 -15.21
N PRO A 288 -2.92 4.61 -15.54
CA PRO A 288 -3.09 5.78 -16.38
C PRO A 288 -2.55 7.03 -15.66
N LEU A 289 -1.89 7.93 -16.39
CA LEU A 289 -1.16 9.06 -15.84
C LEU A 289 -2.05 10.02 -15.02
N TRP A 290 -3.35 10.10 -15.34
CA TRP A 290 -4.30 10.90 -14.58
C TRP A 290 -4.55 10.35 -13.17
N ALA A 291 -4.41 9.04 -12.94
CA ALA A 291 -4.57 8.41 -11.63
C ALA A 291 -3.47 8.82 -10.62
N LEU A 292 -2.36 9.35 -11.14
CA LEU A 292 -1.26 9.85 -10.33
C LEU A 292 -1.44 11.32 -9.94
N GLY A 293 -2.51 11.97 -10.42
CA GLY A 293 -2.82 13.37 -10.16
C GLY A 293 -3.32 13.65 -8.75
N HIS A 294 -3.98 14.79 -8.60
CA HIS A 294 -4.79 15.12 -7.43
C HIS A 294 -6.27 14.86 -7.75
N HIS A 295 -6.99 14.27 -6.81
CA HIS A 295 -8.39 13.86 -6.95
C HIS A 295 -9.27 14.61 -5.94
N GLN A 296 -10.48 15.01 -6.34
CA GLN A 296 -11.48 15.63 -5.47
C GLN A 296 -12.73 14.77 -5.39
N CYS A 297 -13.13 14.46 -4.16
CA CYS A 297 -14.33 13.73 -3.80
C CYS A 297 -15.02 14.40 -2.60
N ARG A 298 -16.28 14.02 -2.37
CA ARG A 298 -17.08 14.27 -1.17
C ARG A 298 -18.29 13.34 -1.25
N TRP A 299 -18.66 12.75 -0.12
CA TRP A 299 -20.02 12.27 0.05
C TRP A 299 -20.99 13.46 0.07
N GLY A 300 -21.72 13.65 -1.03
CA GLY A 300 -22.61 14.78 -1.27
C GLY A 300 -22.51 15.39 -2.67
N TYR A 301 -21.48 15.09 -3.46
CA TYR A 301 -21.49 15.43 -4.90
C TYR A 301 -22.39 14.44 -5.64
N ARG A 302 -23.53 14.92 -6.09
CA ARG A 302 -24.60 14.06 -6.61
C ARG A 302 -24.90 14.24 -8.09
N SER A 303 -24.43 15.33 -8.70
CA SER A 303 -24.89 15.76 -10.02
C SER A 303 -23.77 16.25 -10.94
N TYR A 304 -24.06 16.32 -12.24
CA TYR A 304 -23.20 17.00 -13.20
C TYR A 304 -22.94 18.46 -12.80
N ALA A 305 -23.95 19.16 -12.29
CA ALA A 305 -23.82 20.55 -11.86
C ALA A 305 -22.79 20.72 -10.73
N ASP A 306 -22.74 19.77 -9.79
CA ASP A 306 -21.71 19.77 -8.73
C ASP A 306 -20.32 19.58 -9.33
N LEU A 307 -20.13 18.56 -10.17
CA LEU A 307 -18.83 18.28 -10.77
C LEU A 307 -18.36 19.45 -11.65
N LYS A 308 -19.25 20.02 -12.45
CA LYS A 308 -18.97 21.20 -13.28
C LYS A 308 -18.55 22.39 -12.42
N ARG A 309 -19.27 22.69 -11.33
CA ARG A 309 -18.91 23.78 -10.40
C ARG A 309 -17.51 23.58 -9.82
N ILE A 310 -17.19 22.35 -9.42
CA ILE A 310 -15.87 22.01 -8.87
C ILE A 310 -14.78 22.19 -9.93
N ALA A 311 -14.99 21.68 -11.15
CA ALA A 311 -14.08 21.88 -12.28
C ALA A 311 -13.83 23.36 -12.57
N ASP A 312 -14.90 24.16 -12.66
CA ASP A 312 -14.84 25.59 -12.92
C ASP A 312 -14.03 26.34 -11.83
N GLU A 313 -14.16 25.95 -10.55
CA GLU A 313 -13.38 26.54 -9.46
C GLU A 313 -11.90 26.13 -9.50
N TYR A 314 -11.57 24.88 -9.85
CA TYR A 314 -10.18 24.45 -10.05
C TYR A 314 -9.50 25.22 -11.20
N GLU A 315 -10.17 25.34 -12.34
CA GLU A 315 -9.68 26.11 -13.50
C GLU A 315 -9.48 27.58 -13.17
N LYS A 316 -10.49 28.23 -12.57
CA LYS A 316 -10.45 29.64 -12.15
C LYS A 316 -9.29 29.92 -11.20
N ARG A 317 -8.95 28.97 -10.33
CA ARG A 317 -7.86 29.08 -9.34
C ARG A 317 -6.52 28.60 -9.85
N GLN A 318 -6.50 28.05 -11.07
CA GLN A 318 -5.31 27.49 -11.70
C GLN A 318 -4.66 26.41 -10.81
N ILE A 319 -5.50 25.58 -10.19
CA ILE A 319 -5.07 24.44 -9.38
C ILE A 319 -5.37 23.19 -10.21
N PRO A 320 -4.37 22.35 -10.53
CA PRO A 320 -4.62 21.17 -11.35
C PRO A 320 -5.31 20.07 -10.53
N ASN A 321 -6.27 19.37 -11.15
CA ASN A 321 -7.05 18.30 -10.56
C ASN A 321 -7.52 17.33 -11.66
N ASP A 322 -7.18 16.05 -11.55
CA ASP A 322 -7.42 15.06 -12.60
C ASP A 322 -8.73 14.30 -12.43
N GLY A 323 -9.10 14.00 -11.18
CA GLY A 323 -10.20 13.10 -10.87
C GLY A 323 -11.30 13.80 -10.08
N LEU A 324 -12.52 13.77 -10.61
CA LEU A 324 -13.73 14.22 -9.94
C LEU A 324 -14.60 13.01 -9.60
N TRP A 325 -15.03 12.90 -8.36
CA TRP A 325 -15.65 11.68 -7.87
C TRP A 325 -17.11 11.92 -7.49
N LEU A 326 -17.92 10.91 -7.73
CA LEU A 326 -19.32 10.85 -7.31
C LEU A 326 -19.46 9.76 -6.25
N ASP A 327 -19.91 10.15 -5.07
CA ASP A 327 -20.31 9.23 -4.01
C ASP A 327 -21.74 8.74 -4.24
N ILE A 328 -22.31 7.95 -3.33
CA ILE A 328 -23.56 7.20 -3.49
C ILE A 328 -24.78 8.02 -3.96
N ASP A 329 -24.78 9.34 -3.78
CA ASP A 329 -25.91 10.23 -4.08
C ASP A 329 -26.26 10.35 -5.58
N TYR A 330 -25.37 9.99 -6.50
CA TYR A 330 -25.66 10.08 -7.94
C TYR A 330 -26.69 9.04 -8.43
N MET A 331 -26.88 7.97 -7.66
CA MET A 331 -27.68 6.81 -8.04
C MET A 331 -29.20 7.05 -7.84
N GLU A 332 -30.04 6.32 -8.58
CA GLU A 332 -31.49 6.36 -8.39
C GLU A 332 -31.91 5.59 -7.13
N GLY A 333 -32.06 6.31 -6.02
CA GLY A 333 -32.41 5.72 -4.72
C GLY A 333 -31.37 4.69 -4.27
N PHE A 334 -30.09 5.03 -4.45
CA PHE A 334 -28.91 4.24 -4.08
C PHE A 334 -28.80 2.88 -4.80
N ARG A 335 -29.46 2.73 -5.97
CA ARG A 335 -29.36 1.51 -6.78
C ARG A 335 -28.10 1.55 -7.63
N VAL A 336 -27.19 0.59 -7.38
CA VAL A 336 -25.95 0.41 -8.14
C VAL A 336 -26.24 0.24 -9.64
N PHE A 337 -25.35 0.74 -10.50
CA PHE A 337 -25.50 0.77 -11.97
C PHE A 337 -26.66 1.63 -12.50
N THR A 338 -27.15 2.57 -11.70
CA THR A 338 -28.15 3.57 -12.14
C THR A 338 -27.61 4.98 -11.97
N VAL A 339 -28.20 5.93 -12.70
CA VAL A 339 -27.93 7.37 -12.55
C VAL A 339 -29.27 8.07 -12.40
N ASN A 340 -29.39 8.94 -11.40
CA ASN A 340 -30.61 9.71 -11.17
C ASN A 340 -30.79 10.76 -12.29
N LYS A 341 -31.94 10.71 -12.98
CA LYS A 341 -32.28 11.62 -14.09
C LYS A 341 -32.49 13.08 -13.68
N GLU A 342 -32.73 13.35 -12.39
CA GLU A 342 -32.75 14.72 -11.86
C GLU A 342 -31.34 15.29 -11.70
N HIS A 343 -30.32 14.43 -11.62
CA HIS A 343 -28.93 14.81 -11.39
C HIS A 343 -28.10 14.81 -12.69
N PHE A 344 -28.52 14.00 -13.67
CA PHE A 344 -27.90 13.90 -14.99
C PHE A 344 -28.99 13.79 -16.06
N THR A 345 -29.04 14.75 -16.97
CA THR A 345 -30.06 14.78 -18.03
C THR A 345 -29.60 14.00 -19.26
N ASP A 346 -28.32 14.10 -19.58
CA ASP A 346 -27.61 13.32 -20.59
C ASP A 346 -26.22 12.95 -20.04
N PRO A 347 -26.12 11.87 -19.24
CA PRO A 347 -24.88 11.53 -18.54
C PRO A 347 -23.70 11.29 -19.51
N GLU A 348 -23.93 10.73 -20.69
CA GLU A 348 -22.88 10.48 -21.69
C GLU A 348 -22.26 11.80 -22.16
N GLN A 349 -23.09 12.75 -22.57
CA GLN A 349 -22.60 14.06 -23.02
C GLN A 349 -22.00 14.89 -21.88
N GLU A 350 -22.64 14.86 -20.70
CA GLU A 350 -22.21 15.58 -19.51
C GLU A 350 -20.84 15.11 -19.03
N ILE A 351 -20.61 13.80 -18.93
CA ILE A 351 -19.32 13.21 -18.55
C ILE A 351 -18.27 13.47 -19.63
N ALA A 352 -18.62 13.31 -20.91
CA ALA A 352 -17.73 13.63 -22.02
C ALA A 352 -17.27 15.11 -22.01
N SER A 353 -18.14 16.03 -21.61
CA SER A 353 -17.80 17.46 -21.50
C SER A 353 -16.73 17.74 -20.44
N LEU A 354 -16.74 17.00 -19.32
CA LEU A 354 -15.71 17.08 -18.29
C LEU A 354 -14.41 16.41 -18.77
N ALA A 355 -14.53 15.26 -19.45
CA ALA A 355 -13.38 14.56 -20.02
C ALA A 355 -12.62 15.41 -21.05
N ALA A 356 -13.33 16.15 -21.90
CA ALA A 356 -12.74 17.08 -22.88
C ALA A 356 -11.96 18.23 -22.23
N ARG A 357 -12.28 18.57 -20.97
CA ARG A 357 -11.57 19.57 -20.14
C ARG A 357 -10.41 18.96 -19.34
N GLY A 358 -10.16 17.65 -19.46
CA GLY A 358 -9.12 16.96 -18.73
C GLY A 358 -9.52 16.46 -17.34
N TYR A 359 -10.83 16.35 -17.05
CA TYR A 359 -11.34 15.77 -15.80
C TYR A 359 -11.89 14.36 -16.02
N LYS A 360 -11.43 13.41 -15.21
CA LYS A 360 -11.90 12.04 -15.22
C LYS A 360 -12.94 11.84 -14.12
N VAL A 361 -14.12 11.35 -14.49
CA VAL A 361 -15.21 11.11 -13.53
C VAL A 361 -15.13 9.67 -13.01
N VAL A 362 -15.11 9.50 -11.70
CA VAL A 362 -15.02 8.21 -11.00
C VAL A 362 -16.18 8.07 -10.03
N PRO A 363 -17.21 7.26 -10.34
CA PRO A 363 -18.31 7.00 -9.43
C PRO A 363 -18.01 5.83 -8.48
N ILE A 364 -18.66 5.85 -7.31
CA ILE A 364 -18.72 4.72 -6.40
C ILE A 364 -19.61 3.58 -6.94
N LEU A 365 -19.25 2.34 -6.61
CA LEU A 365 -20.06 1.13 -6.79
C LEU A 365 -19.93 0.26 -5.52
N ASP A 366 -21.07 -0.05 -4.91
CA ASP A 366 -21.15 -0.97 -3.77
C ASP A 366 -21.57 -2.36 -4.23
N PRO A 367 -21.23 -3.44 -3.52
CA PRO A 367 -21.71 -4.78 -3.84
C PRO A 367 -23.21 -4.96 -3.57
N GLY A 368 -23.83 -4.09 -2.78
CA GLY A 368 -25.22 -4.24 -2.34
C GLY A 368 -26.25 -3.92 -3.43
N LEU A 369 -27.04 -4.91 -3.86
CA LEU A 369 -28.19 -4.70 -4.75
C LEU A 369 -29.48 -4.50 -3.95
N ARG A 370 -30.20 -3.42 -4.23
CA ARG A 370 -31.54 -3.20 -3.64
C ARG A 370 -32.45 -4.40 -3.92
N ARG A 371 -33.08 -4.94 -2.88
CA ARG A 371 -34.09 -6.00 -3.01
C ARG A 371 -35.41 -5.41 -3.49
N ASP A 372 -35.60 -5.38 -4.80
CA ASP A 372 -36.77 -4.79 -5.46
C ASP A 372 -37.05 -5.57 -6.75
N GLU A 373 -38.18 -6.27 -6.85
CA GLU A 373 -38.52 -7.11 -8.02
C GLU A 373 -38.64 -6.31 -9.34
N ASN A 374 -38.78 -4.98 -9.25
CA ASN A 374 -38.76 -4.09 -10.42
C ASN A 374 -37.35 -3.60 -10.80
N PHE A 375 -36.34 -3.88 -9.97
CA PHE A 375 -34.95 -3.52 -10.24
C PHE A 375 -34.28 -4.61 -11.08
N HIS A 376 -33.88 -4.25 -12.31
CA HIS A 376 -33.36 -5.17 -13.31
C HIS A 376 -32.20 -6.03 -12.78
N GLN A 377 -31.19 -5.40 -12.18
CA GLN A 377 -30.00 -6.09 -11.68
C GLN A 377 -30.32 -7.10 -10.57
N TYR A 378 -31.24 -6.75 -9.66
CA TYR A 378 -31.70 -7.70 -8.64
C TYR A 378 -32.40 -8.90 -9.28
N LYS A 379 -33.36 -8.64 -10.18
CA LYS A 379 -34.13 -9.68 -10.85
C LYS A 379 -33.22 -10.63 -11.64
N GLU A 380 -32.29 -10.08 -12.42
CA GLU A 380 -31.36 -10.87 -13.23
C GLU A 380 -30.41 -11.70 -12.35
N ALA A 381 -29.82 -11.12 -11.31
CA ALA A 381 -28.94 -11.85 -10.41
C ALA A 381 -29.67 -12.98 -9.66
N LYS A 382 -30.95 -12.77 -9.32
CA LYS A 382 -31.81 -13.79 -8.71
C LYS A 382 -32.16 -14.91 -9.70
N GLU A 383 -32.55 -14.58 -10.93
CA GLU A 383 -32.87 -15.55 -11.98
C GLU A 383 -31.67 -16.41 -12.37
N ARG A 384 -30.46 -15.85 -12.34
CA ARG A 384 -29.19 -16.55 -12.59
C ARG A 384 -28.69 -17.37 -11.38
N ASP A 385 -29.35 -17.27 -10.23
CA ASP A 385 -28.95 -17.89 -8.96
C ASP A 385 -27.48 -17.59 -8.56
N ILE A 386 -27.12 -16.31 -8.62
CA ILE A 386 -25.76 -15.80 -8.31
C ILE A 386 -25.74 -14.87 -7.09
N LEU A 387 -26.79 -14.91 -6.26
CA LEU A 387 -26.84 -14.15 -4.99
C LEU A 387 -26.34 -15.01 -3.83
N CYS A 388 -25.66 -14.39 -2.87
CA CYS A 388 -25.32 -15.02 -1.59
C CYS A 388 -26.60 -15.52 -0.91
N LYS A 389 -26.51 -16.69 -0.26
CA LYS A 389 -27.64 -17.40 0.34
C LYS A 389 -27.55 -17.45 1.87
N THR A 390 -28.62 -17.87 2.53
CA THR A 390 -28.65 -18.28 3.94
C THR A 390 -28.43 -19.80 4.05
N PRO A 391 -28.23 -20.36 5.25
CA PRO A 391 -28.15 -21.81 5.44
C PRO A 391 -29.41 -22.57 4.96
N GLU A 392 -30.58 -21.93 4.96
CA GLU A 392 -31.85 -22.48 4.46
C GLU A 392 -31.98 -22.37 2.93
N GLY A 393 -30.96 -21.85 2.23
CA GLY A 393 -30.97 -21.69 0.77
C GLY A 393 -31.77 -20.50 0.26
N LYS A 394 -32.18 -19.57 1.13
CA LYS A 394 -32.84 -18.30 0.75
C LYS A 394 -31.80 -17.24 0.40
N ASP A 395 -32.19 -16.14 -0.24
CA ASP A 395 -31.28 -15.01 -0.44
C ASP A 395 -30.87 -14.42 0.92
N TYR A 396 -29.57 -14.16 1.11
CA TYR A 396 -29.08 -13.41 2.27
C TYR A 396 -29.44 -11.94 2.10
N ILE A 397 -29.99 -11.33 3.16
CA ILE A 397 -30.52 -9.97 3.12
C ILE A 397 -29.85 -9.12 4.19
N GLY A 398 -29.05 -8.15 3.76
CA GLY A 398 -28.49 -7.08 4.59
C GLY A 398 -29.36 -5.82 4.61
N PHE A 399 -28.87 -4.78 5.27
CA PHE A 399 -29.52 -3.46 5.31
C PHE A 399 -28.47 -2.35 5.20
N VAL A 400 -28.29 -1.82 3.98
CA VAL A 400 -27.30 -0.76 3.66
C VAL A 400 -27.98 0.39 2.90
N TRP A 401 -27.24 1.21 2.12
CA TRP A 401 -27.74 2.46 1.54
C TRP A 401 -29.11 2.39 0.82
N PRO A 402 -29.39 1.41 -0.06
CA PRO A 402 -30.70 1.31 -0.70
C PRO A 402 -31.79 0.64 0.17
N GLY A 403 -31.51 0.34 1.44
CA GLY A 403 -32.38 -0.40 2.36
C GLY A 403 -32.09 -1.90 2.35
N TYR A 404 -33.14 -2.73 2.31
CA TYR A 404 -32.99 -4.18 2.20
C TYR A 404 -32.22 -4.55 0.94
N THR A 405 -31.14 -5.30 1.13
CA THR A 405 -30.11 -5.48 0.11
C THR A 405 -29.67 -6.93 0.02
N VAL A 406 -29.45 -7.41 -1.20
CA VAL A 406 -28.82 -8.72 -1.47
C VAL A 406 -27.44 -8.53 -2.08
N PHE A 407 -26.62 -9.57 -2.05
CA PHE A 407 -25.20 -9.48 -2.42
C PHE A 407 -24.87 -10.47 -3.54
N PRO A 408 -24.24 -10.04 -4.63
CA PRO A 408 -23.68 -10.94 -5.64
C PRO A 408 -22.64 -11.86 -5.02
N ASP A 409 -22.68 -13.13 -5.39
CA ASP A 409 -21.72 -14.13 -4.93
C ASP A 409 -20.48 -14.12 -5.84
N PHE A 410 -19.47 -13.33 -5.44
CA PHE A 410 -18.20 -13.26 -6.16
C PHE A 410 -17.32 -14.51 -6.03
N SER A 411 -17.74 -15.52 -5.26
CA SER A 411 -17.06 -16.83 -5.28
C SER A 411 -17.40 -17.63 -6.55
N LEU A 412 -18.55 -17.35 -7.17
CA LEU A 412 -18.97 -17.91 -8.44
C LEU A 412 -18.32 -17.16 -9.60
N GLU A 413 -17.80 -17.90 -10.57
CA GLU A 413 -17.29 -17.31 -11.81
C GLU A 413 -18.41 -16.61 -12.58
N GLU A 414 -19.62 -17.20 -12.59
CA GLU A 414 -20.82 -16.63 -13.20
C GLU A 414 -21.23 -15.30 -12.53
N GLY A 415 -21.06 -15.19 -11.21
CA GLY A 415 -21.31 -13.96 -10.46
C GLY A 415 -20.33 -12.84 -10.82
N ARG A 416 -19.04 -13.19 -10.93
CA ARG A 416 -18.00 -12.26 -11.42
C ARG A 416 -18.24 -11.83 -12.86
N GLN A 417 -18.62 -12.76 -13.74
CA GLN A 417 -18.90 -12.46 -15.15
C GLN A 417 -20.11 -11.54 -15.31
N TRP A 418 -21.20 -11.78 -14.57
CA TRP A 418 -22.36 -10.90 -14.56
C TRP A 418 -22.00 -9.49 -14.10
N TRP A 419 -21.24 -9.35 -13.01
CA TRP A 419 -20.77 -8.04 -12.55
C TRP A 419 -19.88 -7.35 -13.59
N ALA A 420 -18.99 -8.08 -14.25
CA ALA A 420 -18.17 -7.55 -15.34
C ALA A 420 -19.02 -7.06 -16.52
N GLU A 421 -20.13 -7.74 -16.85
CA GLU A 421 -21.10 -7.32 -17.87
C GLU A 421 -21.80 -6.01 -17.47
N GLU A 422 -22.26 -5.88 -16.22
CA GLU A 422 -22.82 -4.63 -15.69
C GLU A 422 -21.82 -3.48 -15.76
N VAL A 423 -20.59 -3.70 -15.28
CA VAL A 423 -19.52 -2.69 -15.33
C VAL A 423 -19.24 -2.28 -16.77
N ALA A 424 -19.14 -3.23 -17.70
CA ALA A 424 -18.91 -2.93 -19.11
C ALA A 424 -20.07 -2.11 -19.73
N ARG A 425 -21.32 -2.44 -19.39
CA ARG A 425 -22.50 -1.66 -19.80
C ARG A 425 -22.45 -0.25 -19.23
N PHE A 426 -22.17 -0.11 -17.94
CA PHE A 426 -22.15 1.16 -17.23
C PHE A 426 -21.00 2.06 -17.66
N THR A 427 -19.87 1.48 -18.07
CA THR A 427 -18.68 2.20 -18.58
C THR A 427 -18.98 2.96 -19.88
N LYS A 428 -20.02 2.57 -20.63
CA LYS A 428 -20.46 3.27 -21.85
C LYS A 428 -20.91 4.71 -21.58
N LEU A 429 -21.31 5.02 -20.34
CA LEU A 429 -21.64 6.38 -19.92
C LEU A 429 -20.42 7.33 -19.92
N GLY A 430 -19.20 6.81 -20.08
CA GLY A 430 -17.98 7.62 -20.17
C GLY A 430 -17.19 7.73 -18.87
N PHE A 431 -17.60 7.06 -17.79
CA PHE A 431 -16.83 7.01 -16.54
C PHE A 431 -15.40 6.47 -16.78
N ALA A 432 -14.41 7.05 -16.11
CA ALA A 432 -13.00 6.75 -16.36
C ALA A 432 -12.45 5.55 -15.59
N GLY A 433 -13.19 5.10 -14.58
CA GLY A 433 -12.82 4.04 -13.65
C GLY A 433 -13.85 3.98 -12.53
N TYR A 434 -13.62 3.11 -11.53
CA TYR A 434 -14.59 2.90 -10.46
C TYR A 434 -13.96 2.89 -9.08
N TRP A 435 -14.69 3.45 -8.13
CA TRP A 435 -14.44 3.31 -6.72
C TRP A 435 -15.32 2.18 -6.19
N ILE A 436 -14.74 1.05 -5.76
CA ILE A 436 -15.51 -0.06 -5.20
C ILE A 436 -15.43 -0.03 -3.68
N ASP A 437 -16.57 0.18 -3.03
CA ASP A 437 -16.68 0.39 -1.60
C ASP A 437 -17.57 -0.67 -0.94
N MET A 438 -17.62 -0.68 0.39
CA MET A 438 -18.47 -1.55 1.20
C MET A 438 -18.23 -3.05 0.95
N ASN A 439 -17.05 -3.41 0.41
CA ASN A 439 -16.73 -4.74 -0.09
C ASN A 439 -15.92 -5.61 0.88
N ASP A 440 -15.93 -5.25 2.17
CA ASP A 440 -15.42 -6.07 3.27
C ASP A 440 -16.05 -7.48 3.39
N PRO A 441 -17.34 -7.75 3.09
CA PRO A 441 -18.50 -6.90 2.75
C PRO A 441 -19.24 -6.31 3.95
N ALA A 442 -19.68 -5.06 3.83
CA ALA A 442 -20.53 -4.41 4.83
C ALA A 442 -22.01 -4.71 4.58
N THR A 443 -22.69 -5.26 5.60
CA THR A 443 -24.12 -5.67 5.53
C THR A 443 -25.04 -4.86 6.43
N GLY A 444 -24.51 -3.77 7.00
CA GLY A 444 -25.17 -2.96 8.03
C GLY A 444 -25.20 -3.71 9.36
N SER A 445 -26.33 -3.65 10.06
CA SER A 445 -26.50 -4.31 11.36
C SER A 445 -26.83 -5.81 11.27
N VAL A 446 -26.86 -6.39 10.06
CA VAL A 446 -27.22 -7.80 9.87
C VAL A 446 -25.97 -8.68 10.06
N PRO A 447 -26.02 -9.70 10.94
CA PRO A 447 -24.90 -10.60 11.16
C PRO A 447 -24.40 -11.26 9.87
N LEU A 448 -23.08 -11.30 9.70
CA LEU A 448 -22.43 -11.90 8.54
C LEU A 448 -22.44 -13.44 8.56
N ASP A 449 -22.57 -14.03 9.75
CA ASP A 449 -22.48 -15.49 9.97
C ASP A 449 -23.54 -16.31 9.23
N ASP A 450 -24.63 -15.70 8.78
CA ASP A 450 -25.67 -16.36 7.97
C ASP A 450 -25.40 -16.27 6.46
N MET A 451 -24.51 -15.39 6.01
CA MET A 451 -24.17 -15.29 4.60
C MET A 451 -23.44 -16.57 4.16
N ARG A 452 -23.89 -17.17 3.06
CA ARG A 452 -23.30 -18.36 2.44
C ARG A 452 -22.98 -18.06 0.99
N PHE A 453 -21.81 -18.50 0.59
CA PHE A 453 -21.32 -18.45 -0.78
C PHE A 453 -21.51 -19.81 -1.47
N LYS A 454 -21.19 -19.90 -2.75
CA LYS A 454 -21.36 -21.09 -3.60
C LYS A 454 -22.76 -21.70 -3.48
N ARG A 455 -23.79 -20.90 -3.72
CA ARG A 455 -25.21 -21.32 -3.67
C ARG A 455 -25.57 -21.99 -2.32
N GLY A 456 -25.09 -21.41 -1.21
CA GLY A 456 -25.41 -21.87 0.14
C GLY A 456 -24.40 -22.87 0.75
N THR A 457 -23.45 -23.39 -0.03
CA THR A 457 -22.58 -24.50 0.40
C THR A 457 -21.29 -24.09 1.09
N LEU A 458 -20.83 -22.84 0.88
CA LEU A 458 -19.58 -22.33 1.43
C LEU A 458 -19.89 -21.33 2.56
N PRO A 459 -19.36 -21.52 3.80
CA PRO A 459 -19.60 -20.60 4.90
C PRO A 459 -18.95 -19.23 4.68
N HIS A 460 -19.46 -18.21 5.36
CA HIS A 460 -19.01 -16.82 5.18
C HIS A 460 -17.50 -16.66 5.36
N ASP A 461 -16.98 -17.25 6.43
CA ASP A 461 -15.59 -17.15 6.84
C ASP A 461 -14.59 -17.70 5.81
N ALA A 462 -15.01 -18.63 4.95
CA ALA A 462 -14.15 -19.20 3.90
C ALA A 462 -13.85 -18.23 2.74
N PHE A 463 -14.67 -17.19 2.55
CA PHE A 463 -14.55 -16.28 1.41
C PHE A 463 -14.57 -14.80 1.79
N HIS A 464 -14.93 -14.47 3.04
CA HIS A 464 -15.01 -13.10 3.57
C HIS A 464 -13.82 -12.22 3.17
N ASN A 465 -12.58 -12.60 3.55
CA ASN A 465 -11.40 -11.76 3.30
C ASN A 465 -11.09 -11.54 1.81
N GLN A 466 -11.57 -12.43 0.93
CA GLN A 466 -11.34 -12.40 -0.51
C GLN A 466 -12.57 -11.96 -1.32
N TYR A 467 -13.67 -11.57 -0.66
CA TYR A 467 -14.85 -11.03 -1.33
C TYR A 467 -14.52 -9.80 -2.17
N ALA A 468 -13.75 -8.87 -1.59
CA ALA A 468 -13.26 -7.67 -2.26
C ALA A 468 -12.37 -7.98 -3.46
N LEU A 469 -11.52 -9.02 -3.37
CA LEU A 469 -10.69 -9.47 -4.48
C LEU A 469 -11.55 -9.93 -5.65
N GLY A 470 -12.60 -10.73 -5.39
CA GLY A 470 -13.53 -11.18 -6.43
C GLY A 470 -14.25 -10.02 -7.12
N MET A 471 -14.68 -9.00 -6.36
CA MET A 471 -15.28 -7.78 -6.92
C MET A 471 -14.28 -6.96 -7.74
N ALA A 472 -13.03 -6.83 -7.29
CA ALA A 472 -11.97 -6.13 -8.01
C ALA A 472 -11.63 -6.82 -9.34
N MET A 473 -11.50 -8.15 -9.34
CA MET A 473 -11.30 -8.95 -10.55
C MET A 473 -12.44 -8.74 -11.56
N ALA A 474 -13.69 -8.83 -11.11
CA ALA A 474 -14.86 -8.64 -11.96
C ALA A 474 -14.96 -7.21 -12.53
N THR A 475 -14.69 -6.20 -11.70
CA THR A 475 -14.71 -4.79 -12.12
C THR A 475 -13.60 -4.50 -13.14
N ARG A 476 -12.40 -5.05 -12.92
CA ARG A 476 -11.27 -4.96 -13.85
C ARG A 476 -11.64 -5.58 -15.19
N GLN A 477 -12.18 -6.78 -15.18
CA GLN A 477 -12.63 -7.48 -16.38
C GLN A 477 -13.69 -6.69 -17.14
N GLY A 478 -14.63 -6.03 -16.45
CA GLY A 478 -15.64 -5.19 -17.07
C GLY A 478 -15.06 -3.96 -17.77
N LEU A 479 -14.10 -3.28 -17.14
CA LEU A 479 -13.38 -2.16 -17.74
C LEU A 479 -12.58 -2.60 -18.98
N GLU A 480 -11.86 -3.71 -18.90
CA GLU A 480 -11.08 -4.26 -20.02
C GLU A 480 -11.97 -4.72 -21.18
N LYS A 481 -13.17 -5.26 -20.89
CA LYS A 481 -14.18 -5.57 -21.92
C LYS A 481 -14.70 -4.30 -22.61
N ALA A 482 -14.90 -3.23 -21.86
CA ALA A 482 -15.43 -1.97 -22.40
C ALA A 482 -14.37 -1.18 -23.18
N ARG A 483 -13.11 -1.23 -22.74
CA ARG A 483 -11.99 -0.46 -23.29
C ARG A 483 -10.72 -1.32 -23.32
N PRO A 484 -10.60 -2.27 -24.27
CA PRO A 484 -9.52 -3.27 -24.28
C PRO A 484 -8.13 -2.67 -24.47
N ASP A 485 -8.04 -1.47 -25.06
CA ASP A 485 -6.77 -0.80 -25.35
C ASP A 485 -6.38 0.25 -24.29
N GLU A 486 -7.18 0.44 -23.24
CA GLU A 486 -6.95 1.46 -22.20
C GLU A 486 -6.51 0.85 -20.86
N ARG A 487 -5.73 1.61 -20.09
CA ARG A 487 -5.37 1.22 -18.72
C ARG A 487 -6.58 1.41 -17.78
N PRO A 488 -7.07 0.35 -17.12
CA PRO A 488 -8.16 0.47 -16.15
C PRO A 488 -7.72 1.20 -14.88
N PHE A 489 -8.66 1.91 -14.26
CA PHE A 489 -8.48 2.52 -12.95
C PHE A 489 -9.57 2.05 -11.98
N ILE A 490 -9.13 1.45 -10.87
CA ILE A 490 -10.01 1.01 -9.78
C ILE A 490 -9.34 1.37 -8.46
N ILE A 491 -10.14 1.85 -7.50
CA ILE A 491 -9.75 2.04 -6.11
C ILE A 491 -10.74 1.27 -5.22
N THR A 492 -10.24 0.35 -4.39
CA THR A 492 -11.02 -0.55 -3.53
C THR A 492 -10.84 -0.24 -2.05
N ARG A 493 -11.88 -0.47 -1.22
CA ARG A 493 -11.77 -0.27 0.24
C ARG A 493 -10.99 -1.40 0.83
N SER A 494 -11.45 -2.60 0.50
CA SER A 494 -11.01 -3.83 1.11
C SER A 494 -10.17 -4.60 0.11
N ALA A 495 -9.27 -5.43 0.63
CA ALA A 495 -8.31 -6.14 -0.20
C ALA A 495 -7.82 -7.42 0.47
N TYR A 496 -7.41 -8.35 -0.39
CA TYR A 496 -6.66 -9.55 -0.03
C TYR A 496 -5.34 -9.61 -0.83
N LEU A 497 -4.54 -10.65 -0.59
CA LEU A 497 -3.37 -10.96 -1.41
C LEU A 497 -3.72 -10.96 -2.91
N GLY A 498 -2.83 -10.43 -3.75
CA GLY A 498 -3.01 -10.35 -5.21
C GLY A 498 -3.89 -9.19 -5.71
N THR A 499 -4.60 -8.46 -4.83
CA THR A 499 -5.49 -7.36 -5.25
C THR A 499 -4.77 -6.27 -6.07
N ALA A 500 -3.47 -6.07 -5.86
CA ALA A 500 -2.65 -5.08 -6.58
C ALA A 500 -2.58 -5.32 -8.10
N GLN A 501 -2.92 -6.51 -8.60
CA GLN A 501 -3.01 -6.75 -10.05
C GLN A 501 -4.26 -6.10 -10.67
N TYR A 502 -5.29 -5.84 -9.85
CA TYR A 502 -6.61 -5.45 -10.31
C TYR A 502 -6.98 -4.02 -9.90
N SER A 503 -6.58 -3.59 -8.70
CA SER A 503 -7.01 -2.32 -8.10
C SER A 503 -5.94 -1.71 -7.20
N GLY A 504 -5.93 -0.37 -7.12
CA GLY A 504 -5.31 0.33 -5.99
C GLY A 504 -6.26 0.34 -4.79
N MET A 505 -5.80 0.81 -3.64
CA MET A 505 -6.57 0.82 -2.40
C MET A 505 -6.53 2.20 -1.74
N TRP A 506 -7.60 2.67 -1.10
CA TRP A 506 -7.49 3.79 -0.16
C TRP A 506 -7.53 3.24 1.27
N THR A 507 -6.97 3.95 2.24
CA THR A 507 -6.82 3.44 3.61
C THR A 507 -8.11 3.48 4.44
N GLY A 508 -9.27 3.64 3.79
CA GLY A 508 -10.58 3.74 4.43
C GLY A 508 -10.82 5.06 5.13
N ASP A 509 -11.85 5.08 5.96
CA ASP A 509 -12.47 6.28 6.54
C ASP A 509 -11.65 6.87 7.70
N ASN A 510 -10.50 7.46 7.38
CA ASN A 510 -9.63 8.08 8.37
C ASN A 510 -10.23 9.39 8.93
N VAL A 511 -9.93 9.70 10.20
CA VAL A 511 -10.49 10.88 10.88
C VAL A 511 -9.65 12.13 10.60
N SER A 512 -10.31 13.27 10.44
CA SER A 512 -9.72 14.61 10.32
C SER A 512 -9.04 15.06 11.62
N ASN A 513 -7.93 14.42 12.01
CA ASN A 513 -7.14 14.78 13.18
C ASN A 513 -5.64 14.48 13.00
N LYS A 514 -4.81 14.93 13.95
CA LYS A 514 -3.35 14.73 13.90
C LYS A 514 -2.91 13.29 14.17
N THR A 515 -3.72 12.50 14.87
CA THR A 515 -3.42 11.10 15.20
C THR A 515 -3.47 10.23 13.95
N HIS A 516 -4.54 10.35 13.17
CA HIS A 516 -4.70 9.69 11.87
C HIS A 516 -3.69 10.20 10.85
N LEU A 517 -3.38 11.50 10.85
CA LEU A 517 -2.29 12.06 10.04
C LEU A 517 -0.97 11.35 10.30
N ALA A 518 -0.56 11.28 11.58
CA ALA A 518 0.70 10.65 11.95
C ALA A 518 0.73 9.15 11.62
N LYS A 519 -0.39 8.44 11.84
CA LYS A 519 -0.49 7.00 11.56
C LYS A 519 -0.64 6.64 10.09
N SER A 520 -1.01 7.59 9.22
CA SER A 520 -1.12 7.34 7.78
C SER A 520 0.21 6.92 7.13
N LEU A 521 1.35 7.41 7.65
CA LEU A 521 2.69 7.05 7.18
C LEU A 521 3.01 5.57 7.45
N PRO A 522 3.08 5.10 8.71
CA PRO A 522 3.40 3.70 9.00
C PRO A 522 2.40 2.73 8.38
N PHE A 523 1.12 3.12 8.31
CA PHE A 523 0.08 2.34 7.64
C PHE A 523 0.40 2.10 6.15
N SER A 524 0.69 3.18 5.43
CA SER A 524 0.98 3.14 3.99
C SER A 524 2.31 2.46 3.69
N LEU A 525 3.30 2.62 4.57
CA LEU A 525 4.60 1.95 4.45
C LEU A 525 4.46 0.43 4.60
N ASN A 526 3.71 -0.05 5.59
CA ASN A 526 3.47 -1.47 5.78
C ASN A 526 2.62 -2.07 4.65
N LEU A 527 1.59 -1.37 4.14
CA LEU A 527 0.88 -1.78 2.91
C LEU A 527 1.82 -1.93 1.72
N SER A 528 2.71 -0.95 1.53
CA SER A 528 3.62 -0.91 0.38
C SER A 528 4.58 -2.10 0.35
N VAL A 529 5.15 -2.48 1.50
CA VAL A 529 6.05 -3.65 1.59
C VAL A 529 5.31 -4.99 1.67
N SER A 530 4.02 -4.98 2.03
CA SER A 530 3.14 -6.15 1.98
C SER A 530 2.57 -6.46 0.59
N GLY A 531 2.89 -5.67 -0.43
CA GLY A 531 2.49 -5.93 -1.82
C GLY A 531 1.34 -5.09 -2.35
N MET A 532 0.92 -4.04 -1.62
CA MET A 532 -0.10 -3.08 -2.07
C MET A 532 0.52 -1.68 -2.26
N PRO A 533 1.24 -1.43 -3.38
CA PRO A 533 2.00 -0.19 -3.59
C PRO A 533 1.14 1.01 -4.00
N PHE A 534 -0.03 0.79 -4.58
CA PHE A 534 -0.98 1.87 -4.91
C PHE A 534 -1.92 2.08 -3.73
N ASN A 535 -1.50 2.90 -2.77
CA ASN A 535 -2.31 3.23 -1.61
C ASN A 535 -2.21 4.71 -1.18
N GLY A 536 -3.18 5.16 -0.39
CA GLY A 536 -3.13 6.46 0.29
C GLY A 536 -4.41 6.78 1.09
N PRO A 537 -4.32 7.71 2.05
CA PRO A 537 -5.44 8.14 2.88
C PRO A 537 -6.28 9.21 2.19
N ASP A 538 -7.45 9.50 2.76
CA ASP A 538 -8.17 10.72 2.44
C ASP A 538 -7.51 11.93 3.09
N VAL A 539 -7.26 12.96 2.29
CA VAL A 539 -6.51 14.16 2.68
C VAL A 539 -7.43 15.37 2.68
N PRO A 540 -7.81 15.97 3.83
CA PRO A 540 -7.15 15.93 5.13
C PRO A 540 -7.86 15.08 6.22
N GLY A 541 -8.46 13.96 5.83
CA GLY A 541 -9.38 13.20 6.66
C GLY A 541 -10.77 13.11 6.03
N PHE A 542 -11.44 11.99 6.26
CA PHE A 542 -12.82 11.75 5.85
C PHE A 542 -13.81 12.19 6.94
N ALA A 543 -13.63 11.70 8.17
CA ALA A 543 -14.58 11.94 9.25
C ALA A 543 -14.22 13.19 10.08
N GLY A 544 -15.18 14.09 10.26
CA GLY A 544 -15.03 15.33 11.03
C GLY A 544 -14.39 16.48 10.23
N ASP A 545 -14.32 17.67 10.85
CA ASP A 545 -13.83 18.89 10.19
C ASP A 545 -12.32 19.08 10.35
N ALA A 546 -11.59 19.27 9.24
CA ALA A 546 -10.24 19.82 9.27
C ALA A 546 -10.26 21.36 9.24
N ASP A 547 -9.59 22.00 10.19
CA ASP A 547 -9.29 23.43 10.12
C ASP A 547 -8.17 23.73 9.09
N GLY A 548 -7.88 25.01 8.85
CA GLY A 548 -6.86 25.39 7.88
C GLY A 548 -5.46 24.88 8.20
N SER A 549 -5.08 24.83 9.48
CA SER A 549 -3.76 24.36 9.90
C SER A 549 -3.60 22.85 9.75
N LEU A 550 -4.67 22.10 10.05
CA LEU A 550 -4.70 20.66 9.86
C LEU A 550 -4.71 20.30 8.37
N MET A 551 -5.53 21.00 7.57
CA MET A 551 -5.56 20.83 6.12
C MET A 551 -4.19 21.08 5.49
N GLU A 552 -3.52 22.18 5.85
CA GLU A 552 -2.15 22.46 5.39
C GLU A 552 -1.20 21.32 5.75
N THR A 553 -1.26 20.82 6.98
CA THR A 553 -0.33 19.79 7.46
C THR A 553 -0.56 18.45 6.74
N TRP A 554 -1.81 18.07 6.48
CA TRP A 554 -2.17 16.90 5.68
C TRP A 554 -1.70 16.99 4.24
N TYR A 555 -1.94 18.11 3.55
CA TYR A 555 -1.47 18.29 2.17
C TYR A 555 0.06 18.29 2.08
N LYS A 556 0.74 18.87 3.09
CA LYS A 556 2.20 18.82 3.20
C LYS A 556 2.73 17.40 3.38
N ALA A 557 2.06 16.55 4.16
CA ALA A 557 2.48 15.18 4.40
C ALA A 557 2.15 14.24 3.22
N GLY A 558 0.97 14.42 2.62
CA GLY A 558 0.35 13.48 1.68
C GLY A 558 0.67 13.68 0.20
N PHE A 559 1.23 14.81 -0.23
CA PHE A 559 1.37 15.12 -1.67
C PHE A 559 2.24 14.13 -2.48
N LEU A 560 3.10 13.35 -1.81
CA LEU A 560 3.93 12.29 -2.41
C LEU A 560 3.40 10.88 -2.19
N PHE A 561 2.24 10.71 -1.55
CA PHE A 561 1.64 9.38 -1.41
C PHE A 561 1.25 8.82 -2.78
N PRO A 562 1.29 7.49 -2.99
CA PRO A 562 0.94 6.89 -4.27
C PRO A 562 -0.45 7.33 -4.76
N PHE A 563 -1.45 7.33 -3.87
CA PHE A 563 -2.77 7.91 -4.10
C PHE A 563 -2.95 9.24 -3.37
N PHE A 564 -3.52 10.25 -4.03
CA PHE A 564 -3.71 11.59 -3.46
C PHE A 564 -5.10 12.14 -3.76
N ARG A 565 -6.03 11.87 -2.84
CA ARG A 565 -7.44 12.28 -2.93
C ARG A 565 -7.85 13.12 -1.72
N ASN A 566 -8.58 14.19 -2.00
CA ASN A 566 -9.39 14.87 -1.00
C ASN A 566 -10.79 14.28 -0.98
N HIS A 567 -11.25 13.79 0.17
CA HIS A 567 -12.57 13.20 0.35
C HIS A 567 -13.10 13.47 1.75
N ASN A 568 -14.41 13.67 1.86
CA ASN A 568 -15.08 14.16 3.07
C ASN A 568 -16.40 13.42 3.27
N ILE A 569 -16.75 13.22 4.53
CA ILE A 569 -18.07 12.70 4.93
C ILE A 569 -19.19 13.71 4.65
N ALA A 570 -20.40 13.20 4.45
CA ALA A 570 -21.62 14.00 4.36
C ALA A 570 -21.87 14.78 5.67
N GLY A 571 -22.39 16.00 5.56
CA GLY A 571 -22.72 16.87 6.70
C GLY A 571 -21.52 17.61 7.32
N ALA A 572 -20.28 17.23 7.02
CA ALA A 572 -19.09 18.02 7.39
C ALA A 572 -18.92 19.25 6.50
N LYS A 573 -18.13 20.23 6.95
CA LYS A 573 -17.87 21.45 6.18
C LYS A 573 -17.15 21.15 4.87
N ASP A 574 -17.44 21.98 3.86
CA ASP A 574 -16.69 22.00 2.60
C ASP A 574 -15.17 21.99 2.83
N GLN A 575 -14.40 21.27 2.03
CA GLN A 575 -12.96 21.02 2.28
C GLN A 575 -12.11 20.99 1.01
N GLU A 576 -12.67 21.48 -0.09
CA GLU A 576 -11.95 21.83 -1.30
C GLU A 576 -10.86 22.87 -0.98
N PRO A 577 -9.76 22.96 -1.75
CA PRO A 577 -8.60 23.80 -1.43
C PRO A 577 -8.90 25.25 -1.00
N TRP A 578 -9.98 25.84 -1.49
CA TRP A 578 -10.34 27.25 -1.28
C TRP A 578 -11.22 27.52 -0.06
N THR A 579 -11.63 26.51 0.70
CA THR A 579 -12.67 26.63 1.74
C THR A 579 -12.13 27.08 3.10
N ARG A 580 -10.81 27.22 3.25
CA ARG A 580 -10.11 27.64 4.50
C ARG A 580 -9.37 28.96 4.37
N GLY A 581 -9.79 29.80 3.42
CA GLY A 581 -9.25 31.13 3.18
C GLY A 581 -7.98 31.15 2.31
N LYS A 582 -7.68 32.32 1.74
CA LYS A 582 -6.62 32.52 0.72
C LYS A 582 -5.22 32.04 1.15
N GLY A 583 -4.90 32.14 2.44
CA GLY A 583 -3.61 31.70 2.97
C GLY A 583 -3.44 30.17 2.91
N THR A 584 -4.45 29.44 3.36
CA THR A 584 -4.52 27.98 3.29
C THR A 584 -4.57 27.51 1.85
N GLU A 585 -5.42 28.13 1.03
CA GLU A 585 -5.56 27.82 -0.40
C GLU A 585 -4.22 27.90 -1.14
N LYS A 586 -3.44 28.97 -0.90
CA LYS A 586 -2.12 29.13 -1.51
C LYS A 586 -1.16 27.98 -1.16
N ILE A 587 -1.21 27.49 0.07
CA ILE A 587 -0.35 26.39 0.54
C ILE A 587 -0.86 25.07 -0.05
N VAL A 588 -2.15 24.77 0.07
CA VAL A 588 -2.74 23.55 -0.50
C VAL A 588 -2.46 23.47 -2.01
N ALA A 589 -2.72 24.56 -2.74
CA ALA A 589 -2.42 24.66 -4.17
C ALA A 589 -0.94 24.40 -4.47
N GLU A 590 -0.01 24.94 -3.66
CA GLU A 590 1.42 24.71 -3.83
C GLU A 590 1.80 23.22 -3.78
N TYR A 591 1.23 22.46 -2.85
CA TYR A 591 1.53 21.04 -2.68
C TYR A 591 0.90 20.18 -3.77
N ILE A 592 -0.30 20.54 -4.23
CA ILE A 592 -0.90 19.96 -5.44
C ILE A 592 0.03 20.22 -6.64
N ARG A 593 0.45 21.46 -6.88
CA ARG A 593 1.35 21.81 -8.00
C ARG A 593 2.70 21.11 -7.91
N SER A 594 3.22 20.93 -6.69
CA SER A 594 4.47 20.20 -6.43
C SER A 594 4.36 18.73 -6.81
N ARG A 595 3.23 18.10 -6.52
CA ARG A 595 2.94 16.73 -7.00
C ARG A 595 2.95 16.67 -8.52
N TYR A 596 2.23 17.56 -9.20
CA TYR A 596 2.22 17.60 -10.67
C TYR A 596 3.61 17.84 -11.25
N LYS A 597 4.40 18.69 -10.60
CA LYS A 597 5.78 18.95 -11.00
C LYS A 597 6.65 17.70 -10.93
N LEU A 598 6.41 16.81 -9.97
CA LEU A 598 7.13 15.55 -9.77
C LEU A 598 6.52 14.36 -10.51
N LEU A 599 5.45 14.53 -11.29
CA LEU A 599 4.83 13.43 -12.02
C LEU A 599 5.78 12.64 -12.92
N PRO A 600 6.75 13.25 -13.64
CA PRO A 600 7.72 12.49 -14.41
C PRO A 600 8.52 11.52 -13.53
N TYR A 601 8.97 11.94 -12.34
CA TYR A 601 9.68 11.08 -11.40
C TYR A 601 8.76 10.00 -10.84
N ILE A 602 7.55 10.35 -10.39
CA ILE A 602 6.55 9.39 -9.89
C ILE A 602 6.23 8.34 -10.96
N TYR A 603 6.12 8.74 -12.22
CA TYR A 603 5.83 7.84 -13.34
C TYR A 603 6.95 6.83 -13.57
N GLN A 604 8.22 7.24 -13.47
CA GLN A 604 9.36 6.30 -13.52
C GLN A 604 9.31 5.26 -12.40
N LEU A 605 8.81 5.63 -11.21
CA LEU A 605 8.64 4.68 -10.10
C LEU A 605 7.55 3.64 -10.40
N TRP A 606 6.49 4.01 -11.12
CA TRP A 606 5.47 3.06 -11.54
C TRP A 606 5.95 2.13 -12.65
N ILE A 607 6.77 2.63 -13.57
CA ILE A 607 7.47 1.75 -14.54
C ILE A 607 8.36 0.76 -13.79
N ALA A 608 9.11 1.21 -12.77
CA ALA A 608 9.92 0.34 -11.92
C ALA A 608 9.06 -0.66 -11.12
N GLN A 609 7.86 -0.27 -10.69
CA GLN A 609 6.94 -1.16 -10.00
C GLN A 609 6.50 -2.30 -10.94
N GLU A 610 6.05 -2.02 -12.16
CA GLU A 610 5.60 -3.06 -13.08
C GLU A 610 6.78 -3.94 -13.54
N GLU A 611 7.92 -3.33 -13.87
CA GLU A 611 9.11 -4.03 -14.37
C GLU A 611 9.83 -4.86 -13.31
N ARG A 612 9.83 -4.44 -12.04
CA ARG A 612 10.69 -5.03 -10.99
C ARG A 612 10.01 -5.28 -9.65
N GLY A 613 8.78 -4.82 -9.44
CA GLY A 613 8.06 -4.96 -8.19
C GLY A 613 8.58 -4.03 -7.09
N GLU A 614 9.19 -2.90 -7.44
CA GLU A 614 9.67 -1.93 -6.46
C GLU A 614 8.50 -1.07 -5.92
N PRO A 615 8.32 -0.93 -4.59
CA PRO A 615 7.33 -0.01 -4.05
C PRO A 615 7.62 1.44 -4.44
N VAL A 616 6.59 2.27 -4.54
CA VAL A 616 6.73 3.71 -4.81
C VAL A 616 7.12 4.47 -3.54
N LEU A 617 6.37 4.22 -2.46
CA LEU A 617 6.66 4.71 -1.11
C LEU A 617 7.49 3.66 -0.37
N ARG A 618 8.65 4.04 0.18
CA ARG A 618 9.60 3.09 0.75
C ARG A 618 10.04 3.50 2.16
N PRO A 619 10.06 2.57 3.13
CA PRO A 619 10.63 2.84 4.44
C PRO A 619 12.15 2.94 4.37
N LEU A 620 12.78 3.61 5.33
CA LEU A 620 14.22 3.88 5.26
C LEU A 620 15.07 2.60 5.30
N TRP A 621 14.65 1.56 6.03
CA TRP A 621 15.39 0.30 6.07
C TRP A 621 15.47 -0.41 4.71
N TYR A 622 14.62 -0.03 3.74
CA TYR A 622 14.66 -0.58 2.39
C TYR A 622 15.97 -0.25 1.66
N HIS A 623 16.55 0.93 1.93
CA HIS A 623 17.79 1.40 1.31
C HIS A 623 18.99 1.42 2.26
N TRP A 624 18.73 1.46 3.57
CA TRP A 624 19.77 1.49 4.61
C TRP A 624 19.54 0.42 5.69
N PRO A 625 19.47 -0.88 5.31
CA PRO A 625 19.13 -1.95 6.24
C PRO A 625 20.08 -2.12 7.42
N GLU A 626 21.35 -1.72 7.26
CA GLU A 626 22.40 -1.84 8.27
C GLU A 626 22.23 -0.84 9.41
N ALA A 627 21.53 0.29 9.17
CA ALA A 627 21.34 1.34 10.16
C ALA A 627 20.10 1.04 11.02
N ASP A 628 20.31 0.65 12.30
CA ASP A 628 19.23 0.09 13.13
C ASP A 628 18.04 1.03 13.31
N TRP A 629 18.34 2.32 13.49
CA TRP A 629 17.33 3.36 13.71
C TRP A 629 16.32 3.45 12.56
N THR A 630 16.67 3.00 11.35
CA THR A 630 15.76 3.01 10.18
C THR A 630 14.61 2.00 10.34
N SER A 631 14.77 0.99 11.19
CA SER A 631 13.70 0.04 11.56
C SER A 631 12.61 0.68 12.42
N TYR A 632 12.89 1.82 13.06
CA TYR A 632 11.96 2.53 13.94
C TYR A 632 11.48 3.85 13.37
N CYS A 633 11.92 4.22 12.16
CA CYS A 633 11.52 5.47 11.54
C CYS A 633 10.15 5.30 10.87
N ASP A 634 9.12 5.81 11.54
CA ASP A 634 7.73 5.79 11.10
C ASP A 634 7.20 7.17 10.67
N ASP A 635 8.04 8.20 10.81
CA ASP A 635 7.70 9.61 10.58
C ASP A 635 8.45 10.25 9.39
N ALA A 636 9.14 9.44 8.60
CA ALA A 636 9.78 9.82 7.34
C ALA A 636 9.81 8.65 6.35
N TYR A 637 9.87 8.96 5.06
CA TYR A 637 9.89 7.96 4.00
C TYR A 637 10.74 8.43 2.82
N THR A 638 11.07 7.48 1.95
CA THR A 638 11.60 7.79 0.62
C THR A 638 10.51 7.58 -0.45
N LEU A 639 10.41 8.52 -1.37
CA LEU A 639 9.72 8.33 -2.64
C LEU A 639 10.77 7.83 -3.64
N GLY A 640 10.67 6.57 -4.01
CA GLY A 640 11.72 5.91 -4.79
C GLY A 640 13.03 5.81 -4.01
N ASP A 641 14.15 5.97 -4.70
CA ASP A 641 15.51 5.94 -4.13
C ASP A 641 16.10 7.32 -3.84
N SER A 642 15.49 8.37 -4.39
CA SER A 642 16.15 9.66 -4.54
C SER A 642 15.56 10.81 -3.71
N ILE A 643 14.31 10.71 -3.24
CA ILE A 643 13.66 11.80 -2.48
C ILE A 643 13.29 11.30 -1.09
N LEU A 644 13.84 11.92 -0.04
CA LEU A 644 13.46 11.69 1.35
C LEU A 644 12.56 12.84 1.82
N HIS A 645 11.40 12.50 2.37
CA HIS A 645 10.45 13.44 2.94
C HIS A 645 10.21 13.13 4.42
N ALA A 646 10.37 14.16 5.26
CA ALA A 646 10.18 14.08 6.71
C ALA A 646 9.20 15.17 7.17
N PRO A 647 7.88 15.01 6.91
CA PRO A 647 6.87 16.06 7.14
C PRO A 647 6.65 16.40 8.62
N LEU A 648 6.24 17.62 8.94
CA LEU A 648 5.66 17.90 10.25
C LEU A 648 4.28 17.24 10.33
N LEU A 649 4.02 16.44 11.37
CA LEU A 649 2.78 15.66 11.54
C LEU A 649 1.85 16.22 12.62
N ASP A 650 2.24 17.32 13.28
CA ASP A 650 1.41 18.07 14.22
C ASP A 650 1.25 19.52 13.69
N PRO A 651 0.02 20.03 13.49
CA PRO A 651 -0.21 21.41 13.04
C PRO A 651 0.42 22.48 13.94
N ALA A 652 0.60 22.19 15.23
CA ALA A 652 1.25 23.08 16.19
C ALA A 652 2.78 23.11 16.01
N ALA A 653 3.38 22.03 15.49
CA ALA A 653 4.82 21.92 15.36
C ALA A 653 5.38 22.93 14.33
N LYS A 654 6.51 23.56 14.68
CA LYS A 654 7.26 24.49 13.80
C LYS A 654 8.67 23.99 13.49
N SER A 655 9.08 22.91 14.13
CA SER A 655 10.36 22.26 13.92
C SER A 655 10.28 20.79 14.28
N ARG A 656 11.19 19.98 13.73
CA ARG A 656 11.42 18.60 14.13
C ARG A 656 12.89 18.24 14.04
N THR A 657 13.29 17.15 14.69
CA THR A 657 14.58 16.52 14.45
C THR A 657 14.44 15.59 13.25
N VAL A 658 15.38 15.66 12.32
CA VAL A 658 15.49 14.77 11.16
C VAL A 658 16.83 14.07 11.23
N ARG A 659 16.84 12.74 11.23
CA ARG A 659 18.05 11.95 11.04
C ARG A 659 18.14 11.55 9.58
N LEU A 660 19.21 11.97 8.89
CA LEU A 660 19.45 11.57 7.51
C LEU A 660 20.27 10.27 7.49
N PRO A 661 19.91 9.27 6.66
CA PRO A 661 20.74 8.09 6.45
C PRO A 661 22.09 8.42 5.83
N ALA A 662 23.04 7.48 5.91
CA ALA A 662 24.38 7.64 5.33
C ALA A 662 24.32 8.00 3.83
N GLY A 663 25.20 8.91 3.42
CA GLY A 663 25.25 9.46 2.06
C GLY A 663 25.34 10.99 2.05
N GLN A 664 25.37 11.58 0.86
CA GLN A 664 25.23 13.03 0.66
C GLN A 664 23.79 13.35 0.28
N TRP A 665 23.28 14.46 0.82
CA TRP A 665 21.89 14.89 0.64
C TRP A 665 21.83 16.37 0.36
N PHE A 666 21.08 16.78 -0.67
CA PHE A 666 20.73 18.16 -0.89
C PHE A 666 19.48 18.52 -0.09
N ASP A 667 19.63 19.36 0.93
CA ASP A 667 18.53 19.94 1.71
C ASP A 667 17.82 20.98 0.85
N TRP A 668 16.63 20.62 0.35
CA TRP A 668 15.83 21.51 -0.49
C TRP A 668 15.46 22.79 0.24
N LYS A 669 15.17 22.72 1.54
CA LYS A 669 14.75 23.89 2.31
C LYS A 669 15.94 24.81 2.58
N GLY A 670 17.09 24.25 2.93
CA GLY A 670 18.33 24.98 3.21
C GLY A 670 19.11 25.44 1.97
N GLY A 671 18.87 24.84 0.80
CA GLY A 671 19.62 25.11 -0.43
C GLY A 671 21.10 24.76 -0.30
N ARG A 672 21.43 23.64 0.37
CA ARG A 672 22.81 23.22 0.65
C ARG A 672 22.94 21.70 0.74
N TYR A 673 24.14 21.19 0.53
CA TYR A 673 24.45 19.79 0.79
C TYR A 673 24.68 19.53 2.28
N LEU A 674 24.23 18.36 2.74
CA LEU A 674 24.39 17.82 4.07
C LEU A 674 24.96 16.42 3.97
N THR A 675 25.95 16.12 4.81
CA THR A 675 26.40 14.75 5.04
C THR A 675 25.40 14.06 5.97
N GLY A 676 24.95 12.88 5.54
CA GLY A 676 24.08 11.99 6.31
C GLY A 676 24.74 11.33 7.51
N ASP A 677 24.04 10.32 8.05
CA ASP A 677 24.29 9.68 9.34
C ASP A 677 24.41 10.70 10.51
N LYS A 678 23.60 11.75 10.41
CA LYS A 678 23.55 12.87 11.35
C LYS A 678 22.11 13.28 11.59
N SER A 679 21.87 13.81 12.78
CA SER A 679 20.60 14.42 13.16
C SER A 679 20.67 15.93 13.06
N PHE A 680 19.61 16.54 12.56
CA PHE A 680 19.48 17.97 12.36
C PHE A 680 18.16 18.45 12.93
N THR A 681 18.17 19.54 13.70
CA THR A 681 16.93 20.23 14.07
C THR A 681 16.54 21.17 12.94
N VAL A 682 15.37 20.92 12.35
CA VAL A 682 14.89 21.64 11.17
C VAL A 682 13.67 22.45 11.57
N ARG A 683 13.81 23.77 11.56
CA ARG A 683 12.69 24.71 11.66
C ARG A 683 12.10 24.96 10.28
N CYS A 684 10.78 24.87 10.15
CA CYS A 684 10.06 25.08 8.90
C CYS A 684 9.17 26.32 8.98
N ALA A 685 9.17 27.13 7.93
CA ALA A 685 8.12 28.13 7.76
C ALA A 685 6.76 27.43 7.54
N ARG A 686 5.65 28.16 7.68
CA ARG A 686 4.28 27.61 7.56
C ARG A 686 4.10 26.80 6.27
N ASN A 687 4.62 27.32 5.15
CA ASN A 687 4.52 26.76 3.81
C ASN A 687 5.60 25.74 3.46
N GLU A 688 6.58 25.46 4.32
CA GLU A 688 7.70 24.57 4.02
C GLU A 688 7.53 23.20 4.69
N THR A 689 8.17 22.17 4.09
CA THR A 689 8.34 20.83 4.68
C THR A 689 9.78 20.34 4.50
N PRO A 690 10.38 19.57 5.43
CA PRO A 690 11.70 18.97 5.25
C PRO A 690 11.72 17.97 4.08
N LEU A 691 12.41 18.34 3.00
CA LEU A 691 12.56 17.56 1.78
C LEU A 691 14.03 17.50 1.38
N TYR A 692 14.53 16.31 1.08
CA TYR A 692 15.93 16.07 0.76
C TYR A 692 16.06 15.25 -0.50
N PHE A 693 17.00 15.64 -1.36
CA PHE A 693 17.35 14.88 -2.55
C PHE A 693 18.67 14.17 -2.33
N ARG A 694 18.72 12.87 -2.62
CA ARG A 694 19.95 12.09 -2.52
C ARG A 694 20.95 12.58 -3.57
N SER A 695 22.23 12.66 -3.21
CA SER A 695 23.28 12.90 -4.19
C SER A 695 23.44 11.71 -5.14
N GLY A 696 23.79 12.00 -6.39
CA GLY A 696 23.83 11.04 -7.49
C GLY A 696 22.49 10.87 -8.21
N ALA A 697 21.47 11.64 -7.86
CA ALA A 697 20.11 11.46 -8.37
C ALA A 697 19.81 12.33 -9.60
N VAL A 698 19.03 11.77 -10.53
CA VAL A 698 18.36 12.50 -11.62
C VAL A 698 16.87 12.57 -11.28
N ILE A 699 16.35 13.78 -11.04
CA ILE A 699 14.94 14.01 -10.70
C ILE A 699 14.23 14.66 -11.89
N PRO A 700 13.54 13.89 -12.76
CA PRO A 700 12.74 14.45 -13.84
C PRO A 700 11.51 15.18 -13.28
N MET A 701 11.26 16.38 -13.80
CA MET A 701 10.17 17.26 -13.39
C MET A 701 9.45 17.86 -14.60
N LEU A 702 8.14 18.13 -14.48
CA LEU A 702 7.43 18.89 -15.49
C LEU A 702 7.92 20.35 -15.48
N PRO A 703 8.22 20.94 -16.65
CA PRO A 703 8.65 22.32 -16.74
C PRO A 703 7.62 23.32 -16.24
N GLY A 704 8.12 24.47 -15.76
CA GLY A 704 7.31 25.63 -15.41
C GLY A 704 6.49 25.49 -14.12
N LEU A 705 5.54 26.41 -13.95
CA LEU A 705 4.52 26.36 -12.90
C LEU A 705 3.35 25.50 -13.40
N ARG A 706 2.85 24.61 -12.54
CA ARG A 706 1.72 23.76 -12.89
C ARG A 706 0.41 24.48 -12.57
N THR A 707 -0.36 24.86 -13.58
CA THR A 707 -1.62 25.61 -13.43
C THR A 707 -2.81 24.92 -14.09
N THR A 708 -2.56 23.88 -14.86
CA THR A 708 -3.53 23.12 -15.66
C THR A 708 -3.25 21.62 -15.53
N ASN A 709 -4.18 20.79 -16.02
CA ASN A 709 -4.04 19.33 -16.06
C ASN A 709 -3.12 18.81 -17.17
N GLU A 710 -2.49 19.68 -17.97
CA GLU A 710 -1.56 19.28 -19.02
C GLU A 710 -0.35 18.54 -18.43
N LYS A 711 0.04 17.41 -19.02
CA LYS A 711 1.09 16.53 -18.48
C LYS A 711 1.87 15.80 -19.57
N ASP A 712 2.42 16.54 -20.53
CA ASP A 712 3.30 15.94 -21.53
C ASP A 712 4.65 15.54 -20.91
N LEU A 713 4.79 14.25 -20.60
CA LEU A 713 6.01 13.69 -20.00
C LEU A 713 7.20 13.68 -20.98
N ARG A 714 7.00 13.93 -22.27
CA ARG A 714 8.11 14.06 -23.23
C ARG A 714 8.84 15.39 -23.10
N ARG A 715 8.29 16.36 -22.35
CA ARG A 715 8.93 17.65 -22.06
C ARG A 715 9.32 17.68 -20.58
N VAL A 716 10.62 17.61 -20.29
CA VAL A 716 11.08 17.34 -18.92
C VAL A 716 12.27 18.22 -18.51
N ASP A 717 12.23 18.73 -17.28
CA ASP A 717 13.39 19.31 -16.61
C ASP A 717 14.07 18.19 -15.81
N LEU A 718 15.30 17.84 -16.17
CA LEU A 718 16.11 16.87 -15.43
C LEU A 718 16.90 17.63 -14.36
N PHE A 719 16.49 17.53 -13.10
CA PHE A 719 17.18 18.13 -11.97
C PHE A 719 18.23 17.15 -11.41
N LEU A 720 19.50 17.43 -11.70
CA LEU A 720 20.64 16.60 -11.34
C LEU A 720 21.23 17.06 -10.02
N VAL A 721 21.13 16.20 -9.01
CA VAL A 721 21.66 16.46 -7.67
C VAL A 721 22.95 15.65 -7.51
N MET A 722 24.09 16.30 -7.75
CA MET A 722 25.40 15.63 -7.85
C MET A 722 26.42 16.20 -6.86
N SER A 723 27.29 15.34 -6.35
CA SER A 723 28.48 15.65 -5.56
C SER A 723 29.70 15.02 -6.24
N ASN A 724 30.90 15.50 -5.89
CA ASN A 724 32.13 14.95 -6.45
C ASN A 724 32.25 13.44 -6.18
N GLY A 725 32.53 12.65 -7.22
CA GLY A 725 32.59 11.19 -7.20
C GLY A 725 31.29 10.48 -7.61
N ASP A 726 30.17 11.20 -7.75
CA ASP A 726 28.92 10.60 -8.21
C ASP A 726 29.02 10.24 -9.70
N GLN A 727 28.60 9.04 -10.05
CA GLN A 727 28.51 8.57 -11.44
C GLN A 727 27.35 7.59 -11.57
N GLY A 728 26.79 7.45 -12.78
CA GLY A 728 25.68 6.54 -12.98
C GLY A 728 25.10 6.52 -14.38
N LYS A 729 24.07 5.69 -14.54
CA LYS A 729 23.22 5.64 -15.74
C LYS A 729 21.76 5.81 -15.32
N TYR A 730 20.97 6.49 -16.14
CA TYR A 730 19.56 6.71 -15.89
C TYR A 730 18.75 6.51 -17.17
N ARG A 731 17.66 5.74 -17.08
CA ARG A 731 16.69 5.54 -18.16
C ARG A 731 15.43 6.33 -17.84
N TYR A 732 15.12 7.32 -18.67
CA TYR A 732 13.87 8.06 -18.65
C TYR A 732 12.92 7.54 -19.73
N CYS A 733 11.66 7.36 -19.40
CA CYS A 733 10.63 6.82 -20.29
C CYS A 733 9.38 7.70 -20.24
N ALA A 734 8.75 7.91 -21.38
CA ALA A 734 7.42 8.47 -21.49
C ALA A 734 6.61 7.66 -22.52
N ASP A 735 5.30 7.64 -22.36
CA ASP A 735 4.36 7.09 -23.32
C ASP A 735 3.12 8.01 -23.36
N ASP A 736 2.03 7.59 -23.99
CA ASP A 736 0.80 8.39 -24.06
C ASP A 736 0.05 8.57 -22.72
N GLY A 737 0.48 7.86 -21.67
CA GLY A 737 -0.07 7.91 -20.33
C GLY A 737 -1.47 7.31 -20.18
N HIS A 738 -2.00 6.63 -21.20
CA HIS A 738 -3.41 6.24 -21.27
C HIS A 738 -3.62 4.81 -21.79
N SER A 739 -3.03 4.46 -22.94
CA SER A 739 -3.28 3.19 -23.62
C SER A 739 -2.39 2.05 -23.09
N LEU A 740 -2.67 0.82 -23.50
CA LEU A 740 -1.82 -0.35 -23.27
C LEU A 740 -0.67 -0.49 -24.29
N SER A 741 -0.56 0.40 -25.29
CA SER A 741 0.46 0.33 -26.35
C SER A 741 1.91 0.37 -25.84
N TYR A 742 2.15 0.87 -24.63
CA TYR A 742 3.46 0.83 -23.98
C TYR A 742 4.00 -0.60 -23.75
N ARG A 743 3.11 -1.61 -23.75
CA ARG A 743 3.47 -3.04 -23.65
C ARG A 743 4.01 -3.60 -24.96
N ASP A 744 3.65 -2.99 -26.08
CA ASP A 744 4.17 -3.30 -27.41
C ASP A 744 5.48 -2.54 -27.72
N GLY A 745 6.06 -1.88 -26.71
CA GLY A 745 7.30 -1.09 -26.85
C GLY A 745 7.09 0.31 -27.44
N LEU A 746 5.85 0.75 -27.66
CA LEU A 746 5.57 2.13 -28.07
C LEU A 746 5.82 3.06 -26.88
N ARG A 747 7.03 3.63 -26.84
CA ARG A 747 7.50 4.57 -25.81
C ARG A 747 8.49 5.57 -26.42
N SER A 748 8.69 6.68 -25.73
CA SER A 748 9.83 7.58 -25.94
C SER A 748 10.82 7.37 -24.80
N GLU A 749 12.08 7.12 -25.11
CA GLU A 749 13.10 6.76 -24.12
C GLU A 749 14.38 7.59 -24.32
N LEU A 750 14.94 8.01 -23.19
CA LEU A 750 16.19 8.75 -23.09
C LEU A 750 17.10 8.04 -22.09
N GLU A 751 18.30 7.65 -22.54
CA GLU A 751 19.36 7.16 -21.68
C GLU A 751 20.34 8.29 -21.36
N LEU A 752 20.75 8.34 -20.10
CA LEU A 752 21.75 9.28 -19.59
C LEU A 752 22.90 8.48 -18.98
N SER A 753 24.13 8.86 -19.28
CA SER A 753 25.33 8.50 -18.50
C SER A 753 25.89 9.78 -17.88
N TYR A 754 26.36 9.72 -16.65
CA TYR A 754 26.94 10.90 -15.99
C TYR A 754 28.08 10.53 -15.05
N GLU A 755 29.03 11.45 -14.92
CA GLU A 755 30.14 11.41 -13.96
C GLU A 755 30.42 12.83 -13.48
N MET A 756 30.47 13.01 -12.16
CA MET A 756 30.83 14.26 -11.50
C MET A 756 32.23 14.11 -10.91
N LYS A 757 33.23 14.76 -11.52
CA LYS A 757 34.64 14.65 -11.11
C LYS A 757 35.34 16.00 -11.15
N ASP A 758 36.06 16.31 -10.08
CA ASP A 758 36.82 17.54 -9.88
C ASP A 758 36.01 18.82 -10.16
N GLY A 759 34.72 18.80 -9.79
CA GLY A 759 33.79 19.91 -10.03
C GLY A 759 33.21 19.99 -11.45
N VAL A 760 33.51 19.02 -12.31
CA VAL A 760 33.00 18.92 -13.68
C VAL A 760 31.98 17.79 -13.76
N LEU A 761 30.75 18.12 -14.17
CA LEU A 761 29.72 17.14 -14.51
C LEU A 761 29.81 16.84 -16.00
N GLN A 762 30.26 15.63 -16.34
CA GLN A 762 30.16 15.08 -17.69
C GLN A 762 28.84 14.33 -17.81
N LEU A 763 28.13 14.54 -18.93
CA LEU A 763 26.84 13.93 -19.20
C LEU A 763 26.76 13.56 -20.67
N GLU A 764 26.43 12.30 -20.96
CA GLU A 764 26.02 11.85 -22.29
C GLU A 764 24.55 11.49 -22.26
N ALA A 765 23.86 11.80 -23.34
CA ALA A 765 22.43 11.60 -23.46
C ALA A 765 22.12 11.02 -24.85
N ALA A 766 21.28 9.98 -24.89
CA ALA A 766 20.91 9.31 -26.12
C ALA A 766 19.41 8.99 -26.12
N VAL A 767 18.69 9.47 -27.14
CA VAL A 767 17.31 9.03 -27.40
C VAL A 767 17.38 7.64 -28.02
N THR A 768 16.89 6.64 -27.30
CA THR A 768 16.95 5.22 -27.72
C THR A 768 15.64 4.75 -28.35
N ASN A 769 14.52 5.43 -28.05
CA ASN A 769 13.23 5.18 -28.66
C ASN A 769 12.45 6.51 -28.75
N ALA A 770 11.68 6.70 -29.81
CA ALA A 770 10.92 7.93 -30.06
C ALA A 770 9.55 7.64 -30.68
N ALA A 771 8.89 6.54 -30.26
CA ALA A 771 7.60 6.13 -30.83
C ALA A 771 6.53 7.23 -30.71
N TYR A 772 6.59 8.05 -29.64
CA TYR A 772 5.73 9.23 -29.47
C TYR A 772 6.49 10.55 -29.68
N GLY A 773 7.58 10.54 -30.45
CA GLY A 773 8.50 11.68 -30.62
C GLY A 773 9.65 11.69 -29.60
N PRO A 774 10.69 12.50 -29.81
CA PRO A 774 11.86 12.52 -28.92
C PRO A 774 11.51 13.10 -27.54
N ILE A 775 12.27 12.68 -26.53
CA ILE A 775 12.24 13.33 -25.22
C ILE A 775 12.97 14.67 -25.35
N ASN A 776 12.23 15.75 -25.10
CA ASN A 776 12.74 17.11 -25.07
C ASN A 776 13.08 17.48 -23.63
N TYR A 777 14.37 17.69 -23.32
CA TYR A 777 14.82 17.85 -21.93
C TYR A 777 15.66 19.10 -21.68
N ARG A 778 15.57 19.66 -20.48
CA ARG A 778 16.54 20.65 -19.96
C ARG A 778 17.36 20.04 -18.83
N ILE A 779 18.63 20.39 -18.76
CA ILE A 779 19.47 20.02 -17.62
C ILE A 779 19.38 21.13 -16.58
N MET A 780 19.10 20.76 -15.34
CA MET A 780 19.09 21.66 -14.19
C MET A 780 20.02 21.15 -13.09
N VAL A 781 20.75 22.04 -12.45
CA VAL A 781 21.56 21.73 -11.26
C VAL A 781 21.27 22.71 -10.12
N PRO A 782 21.44 22.31 -8.85
CA PRO A 782 21.33 23.20 -7.72
C PRO A 782 22.25 24.43 -7.86
N GLY A 783 21.74 25.63 -7.60
CA GLY A 783 22.55 26.86 -7.59
C GLY A 783 23.35 27.09 -6.29
N ALA A 784 23.49 26.06 -5.45
CA ALA A 784 24.04 26.16 -4.10
C ALA A 784 25.57 26.31 -4.07
N ALA A 785 26.08 26.93 -3.00
CA ALA A 785 27.50 26.94 -2.65
C ALA A 785 27.94 25.51 -2.30
N GLY A 786 28.59 24.83 -3.24
CA GLY A 786 29.02 23.43 -3.09
C GLY A 786 29.48 22.77 -4.38
N ILE A 787 28.97 23.20 -5.54
CA ILE A 787 29.48 22.76 -6.85
C ILE A 787 30.79 23.49 -7.22
N SER A 788 30.98 24.72 -6.72
CA SER A 788 32.28 25.35 -6.42
C SER A 788 31.99 26.62 -5.60
N ARG A 789 32.99 27.21 -4.93
CA ARG A 789 32.84 28.55 -4.31
C ARG A 789 32.49 29.64 -5.36
N ASP A 790 32.68 29.34 -6.64
CA ASP A 790 32.50 30.23 -7.78
C ASP A 790 31.29 29.88 -8.68
N GLY A 791 30.50 28.86 -8.31
CA GLY A 791 29.38 28.35 -9.12
C GLY A 791 29.79 27.48 -10.33
N LEU A 792 28.81 27.00 -11.10
CA LEU A 792 29.01 26.35 -12.41
C LEU A 792 29.45 27.44 -13.40
N ARG A 793 30.67 27.32 -13.93
CA ARG A 793 31.32 28.39 -14.72
C ARG A 793 30.98 28.33 -16.21
N GLN A 794 30.74 27.14 -16.74
CA GLN A 794 30.56 26.89 -18.18
C GLN A 794 29.72 25.64 -18.39
N VAL A 795 28.94 25.60 -19.48
CA VAL A 795 28.36 24.36 -20.02
C VAL A 795 28.81 24.23 -21.46
N VAL A 796 29.39 23.09 -21.80
CA VAL A 796 29.79 22.75 -23.16
C VAL A 796 28.91 21.59 -23.63
N LEU A 797 28.10 21.83 -24.64
CA LEU A 797 27.31 20.80 -25.30
C LEU A 797 27.94 20.50 -26.67
N ASN A 798 28.37 19.26 -26.88
CA ASN A 798 28.95 18.81 -28.16
C ASN A 798 30.07 19.75 -28.68
N GLY A 799 30.92 20.25 -27.77
CA GLY A 799 32.01 21.17 -28.09
C GLY A 799 31.62 22.64 -28.23
N GLN A 800 30.34 23.00 -28.09
CA GLN A 800 29.85 24.38 -28.13
C GLN A 800 29.46 24.86 -26.73
N GLU A 801 29.92 26.05 -26.36
CA GLU A 801 29.51 26.68 -25.11
C GLU A 801 28.07 27.18 -25.19
N ILE A 802 27.26 26.81 -24.19
CA ILE A 802 25.85 27.24 -24.09
C ILE A 802 25.68 28.11 -22.84
N PRO A 803 24.97 29.25 -22.94
CA PRO A 803 24.67 30.06 -21.78
C PRO A 803 23.74 29.32 -20.80
N LEU A 804 24.12 29.33 -19.52
CA LEU A 804 23.26 28.93 -18.42
C LEU A 804 22.37 30.08 -17.99
N VAL A 805 21.12 29.78 -17.68
CA VAL A 805 20.21 30.74 -17.04
C VAL A 805 20.03 30.38 -15.59
N ARG A 806 20.15 31.39 -14.74
CA ARG A 806 19.76 31.29 -13.33
C ARG A 806 18.25 31.47 -13.23
N GLU A 807 17.57 30.44 -12.77
CA GLU A 807 16.11 30.42 -12.61
C GLU A 807 15.72 30.12 -11.16
N LYS A 808 14.44 30.35 -10.84
CA LYS A 808 13.84 29.93 -9.57
C LYS A 808 13.02 28.66 -9.77
N LEU A 809 13.46 27.58 -9.15
CA LEU A 809 12.71 26.33 -9.09
C LEU A 809 11.85 26.34 -7.83
N ARG A 810 10.53 26.37 -8.02
CA ARG A 810 9.54 26.27 -6.95
C ARG A 810 9.06 24.84 -6.77
N LEU A 811 9.16 24.33 -5.53
CA LEU A 811 8.71 23.01 -5.13
C LEU A 811 8.49 22.95 -3.61
N ALA A 812 7.45 22.26 -3.16
CA ALA A 812 7.15 22.00 -1.74
C ALA A 812 7.17 23.28 -0.88
N GLY A 813 6.67 24.38 -1.43
CA GLY A 813 6.58 25.68 -0.79
C GLY A 813 7.88 26.45 -0.62
N ARG A 814 8.98 25.98 -1.24
CA ARG A 814 10.26 26.66 -1.29
C ARG A 814 10.65 26.99 -2.72
N GLU A 815 11.27 28.14 -2.91
CA GLU A 815 11.95 28.50 -4.16
C GLU A 815 13.46 28.48 -3.97
N ASN A 816 14.15 27.70 -4.78
CA ASN A 816 15.62 27.68 -4.81
C ASN A 816 16.14 28.18 -6.15
N SER A 817 17.34 28.75 -6.10
CA SER A 817 18.08 29.08 -7.32
C SER A 817 18.57 27.79 -7.95
N VAL A 818 18.33 27.63 -9.25
CA VAL A 818 18.92 26.58 -10.08
C VAL A 818 19.63 27.21 -11.26
N LEU A 819 20.57 26.47 -11.85
CA LEU A 819 21.15 26.79 -13.14
C LEU A 819 20.57 25.81 -14.16
N ALA A 820 20.02 26.32 -15.25
CA ALA A 820 19.33 25.54 -16.27
C ALA A 820 19.89 25.83 -17.66
N SER A 821 19.85 24.84 -18.56
CA SER A 821 20.08 25.05 -19.99
C SER A 821 18.94 25.89 -20.59
N GLN A 822 19.26 26.81 -21.52
CA GLN A 822 18.24 27.65 -22.18
C GLN A 822 17.33 26.89 -23.14
N VAL A 823 17.84 25.82 -23.76
CA VAL A 823 17.17 25.10 -24.84
C VAL A 823 16.69 23.74 -24.35
N LEU A 824 15.49 23.34 -24.79
CA LEU A 824 15.03 21.96 -24.72
C LEU A 824 15.86 21.15 -25.73
N LEU A 825 16.74 20.30 -25.23
CA LEU A 825 17.57 19.38 -26.00
C LEU A 825 16.67 18.26 -26.53
N ALA A 826 16.87 17.85 -27.78
CA ALA A 826 16.07 16.84 -28.47
C ALA A 826 16.91 15.62 -28.85
#